data_AF-A0A1Y1VL54-F1
#
_entry.id   AF-A0A1Y1VL54-F1
#
_cell.length_a   1.000
_cell.length_b   1.000
_cell.length_c   1.000
_cell.angle_alpha   90.00
_cell.angle_beta   90.00
_cell.angle_gamma   90.00
#
_symmetry.space_group_name_H-M   'P 1'
#
loop_
_entity.id
_entity.type
_entity.pdbx_description
1 polymer ?
#
loop_
_entity_poly.entity_id
_entity_poly.type
_entity_poly.pdbx_seq_one_letter_code
_entity_poly.pdbx_strand_id
1 'polypeptide(L)'
;MNKNIKDNANKDSENTIDNNENEKNNNDLSSLGPGYVIEQTYTENHIIKKKPLYDRYGVDVNQYIMDGMINKALDNNTDTTIEEWSLYTPPCPNLQPVHYSDDILNPICEDIAIPFNKIKDNTRIPYTLRLSSITSQMKKFKEWKETDGNVPNYKNATIKEMLSETYHPFDYGYYDIKENNDGDYYSKVIKSPMDKVPDPRRRRLFSMILFNSEFELLDVYLSEFYEIVDYFIIYESNCTFSGYKKPLYLTRTLLETNRYEKFRDKIIPVTLPVLEMKKAHPRGPAFPREHLARRQVIEKGLRAVNARHGDLFFHGDLDEMPKARLLSYLKKCGGWEHLQMGFGGAPESMADPNVKSYIRDKSLPIAKSRMGKYLVDYDVFPSLAFNSYFYEYSFNMVKKKQIGNSFHPNIAIFDARRSLGQYPQYTLNGNKYNLKKYANQYHLVKRNEIKEDIIEGNHALIYDDNDTNMGIDPYQGYTYTDNNTPNRKGEGYLGESEVRFVTNPNKSTSDNQISFYKSGWHMSSFLPNMPNFMNKLKSYSHYDEFKNLSYEEQKESIINRIHEHRYIFGNYPPMETININLPETQNEKVPGLYSYKLWKKIESEFNEDIEINTLRKLNYLILHELPRQVWENPICYSYMLDRDYGLSKRLWWEVIPKEEWSTVDFNQLSNKVLDEITPLRKEK
;
A
#
# COMPACT_ATOMS: atom_id res chain seq x y z
N MET A 1 44.76 -49.33 -37.68
CA MET A 1 46.24 -49.25 -37.72
C MET A 1 46.63 -47.78 -37.71
N ASN A 2 47.41 -47.37 -36.72
CA ASN A 2 47.94 -46.01 -36.56
C ASN A 2 48.78 -45.54 -37.75
N LYS A 3 48.68 -44.25 -38.09
CA LYS A 3 49.78 -43.25 -38.16
C LYS A 3 49.26 -41.99 -38.90
N ASN A 4 49.15 -40.83 -38.26
CA ASN A 4 50.17 -39.87 -37.81
C ASN A 4 50.82 -39.00 -38.91
N ILE A 5 50.50 -37.70 -38.83
CA ILE A 5 51.40 -36.52 -38.78
C ILE A 5 52.09 -36.09 -40.09
N LYS A 6 51.87 -34.83 -40.54
CA LYS A 6 52.87 -33.73 -40.51
C LYS A 6 52.38 -32.41 -41.12
N ASP A 7 52.74 -31.35 -40.39
CA ASP A 7 52.55 -29.91 -40.61
C ASP A 7 53.32 -29.33 -41.81
N ASN A 8 52.91 -28.14 -42.31
CA ASN A 8 53.81 -27.00 -42.50
C ASN A 8 53.11 -25.66 -42.89
N ALA A 9 53.26 -24.68 -42.00
CA ALA A 9 53.67 -23.26 -42.16
C ALA A 9 53.19 -22.34 -43.32
N ASN A 10 52.50 -21.26 -42.89
CA ASN A 10 52.59 -19.81 -43.23
C ASN A 10 52.88 -19.29 -44.66
N LYS A 11 52.00 -18.41 -45.16
CA LYS A 11 52.33 -17.02 -45.58
C LYS A 11 51.09 -16.17 -45.90
N ASP A 12 51.10 -14.94 -45.40
CA ASP A 12 50.16 -13.84 -45.62
C ASP A 12 50.15 -13.33 -47.08
N SER A 13 48.98 -12.92 -47.58
CA SER A 13 48.76 -11.61 -48.24
C SER A 13 47.32 -11.47 -48.77
N GLU A 14 46.72 -10.33 -48.47
CA GLU A 14 45.37 -9.85 -48.79
C GLU A 14 45.03 -9.86 -50.29
N ASN A 15 43.83 -10.34 -50.68
CA ASN A 15 42.66 -9.51 -51.02
C ASN A 15 41.60 -10.28 -51.84
N THR A 16 40.35 -9.81 -51.71
CA THR A 16 39.16 -9.99 -52.58
C THR A 16 38.30 -11.28 -52.47
N ILE A 17 37.15 -11.08 -51.80
CA ILE A 17 35.76 -11.49 -52.13
C ILE A 17 35.56 -12.89 -52.73
N ASP A 18 35.04 -13.84 -51.95
CA ASP A 18 33.73 -14.45 -52.24
C ASP A 18 33.20 -15.37 -51.11
N ASN A 19 31.89 -15.27 -50.94
CA ASN A 19 30.89 -16.15 -50.33
C ASN A 19 31.25 -17.38 -49.46
N ASN A 20 30.50 -17.44 -48.35
CA ASN A 20 29.91 -18.59 -47.64
C ASN A 20 30.58 -19.15 -46.37
N GLU A 21 29.69 -19.27 -45.37
CA GLU A 21 29.73 -20.12 -44.17
C GLU A 21 30.52 -19.64 -42.95
N ASN A 22 29.82 -18.95 -42.04
CA ASN A 22 29.34 -19.65 -40.84
C ASN A 22 28.27 -18.82 -40.09
N GLU A 23 27.02 -19.14 -40.38
CA GLU A 23 25.93 -18.98 -39.42
C GLU A 23 26.29 -19.72 -38.12
N LYS A 24 26.36 -18.97 -37.01
CA LYS A 24 25.78 -19.34 -35.70
C LYS A 24 26.17 -18.31 -34.65
N ASN A 25 25.32 -17.31 -34.48
CA ASN A 25 24.56 -17.07 -33.25
C ASN A 25 23.88 -15.70 -33.34
N ASN A 26 22.83 -15.64 -34.16
CA ASN A 26 21.72 -14.73 -33.92
C ASN A 26 21.06 -15.16 -32.60
N ASN A 27 21.38 -14.47 -31.50
CA ASN A 27 20.53 -14.53 -30.31
C ASN A 27 19.32 -13.63 -30.55
N ASP A 28 18.25 -14.27 -31.03
CA ASP A 28 16.82 -13.95 -30.89
C ASP A 28 16.48 -12.53 -30.39
N LEU A 29 16.24 -11.63 -31.34
CA LEU A 29 15.20 -10.61 -31.18
C LEU A 29 13.85 -11.31 -31.41
N SER A 30 13.36 -12.03 -30.41
CA SER A 30 11.97 -12.46 -30.38
C SER A 30 11.08 -11.21 -30.40
N SER A 31 10.12 -11.16 -31.33
CA SER A 31 9.14 -10.07 -31.36
C SER A 31 8.38 -10.06 -30.02
N LEU A 32 8.38 -8.91 -29.36
CA LEU A 32 7.64 -8.73 -28.11
C LEU A 32 6.15 -8.95 -28.41
N GLY A 33 5.50 -9.86 -27.67
CA GLY A 33 4.09 -10.20 -27.87
C GLY A 33 3.12 -9.07 -27.49
N PRO A 34 1.79 -9.28 -27.66
CA PRO A 34 0.75 -8.32 -27.29
C PRO A 34 0.89 -7.84 -25.84
N GLY A 35 0.62 -6.56 -25.62
CA GLY A 35 0.68 -5.93 -24.31
C GLY A 35 2.09 -5.51 -23.85
N TYR A 36 3.17 -5.85 -24.55
CA TYR A 36 4.50 -5.26 -24.29
C TYR A 36 4.64 -3.88 -24.94
N VAL A 37 4.09 -3.75 -26.14
CA VAL A 37 3.94 -2.50 -26.88
C VAL A 37 2.58 -1.89 -26.53
N ILE A 38 2.56 -0.57 -26.43
CA ILE A 38 1.35 0.19 -26.11
C ILE A 38 0.46 0.28 -27.35
N GLU A 39 -0.86 0.26 -27.15
CA GLU A 39 -1.85 0.53 -28.20
C GLU A 39 -1.48 1.82 -28.96
N GLN A 40 -1.22 1.69 -30.27
CA GLN A 40 -0.76 2.79 -31.13
C GLN A 40 -1.93 3.52 -31.82
N THR A 41 -3.06 2.83 -32.01
CA THR A 41 -4.23 3.36 -32.71
C THR A 41 -5.36 3.55 -31.70
N TYR A 42 -5.69 4.81 -31.42
CA TYR A 42 -6.81 5.18 -30.56
C TYR A 42 -7.29 6.58 -30.93
N THR A 43 -8.54 6.90 -30.61
CA THR A 43 -9.03 8.28 -30.73
C THR A 43 -8.39 9.10 -29.61
N GLU A 44 -7.42 9.94 -29.97
CA GLU A 44 -6.83 10.89 -29.02
C GLU A 44 -7.87 11.92 -28.64
N ASN A 45 -8.07 12.12 -27.34
CA ASN A 45 -8.94 13.16 -26.85
C ASN A 45 -8.60 13.55 -25.42
N HIS A 46 -8.93 14.79 -25.09
CA HIS A 46 -8.85 15.36 -23.76
C HIS A 46 -7.41 15.57 -23.26
N ILE A 47 -7.00 16.84 -23.33
CA ILE A 47 -5.77 17.34 -22.73
C ILE A 47 -6.09 17.73 -21.29
N ILE A 48 -5.48 17.02 -20.34
CA ILE A 48 -5.62 17.38 -18.92
C ILE A 48 -4.94 18.73 -18.69
N LYS A 49 -5.71 19.68 -18.17
CA LYS A 49 -5.21 20.99 -17.75
C LYS A 49 -5.13 21.03 -16.25
N LYS A 50 -3.91 21.02 -15.72
CA LYS A 50 -3.66 21.14 -14.30
C LYS A 50 -4.05 22.53 -13.81
N LYS A 51 -4.84 22.58 -12.72
CA LYS A 51 -5.06 23.79 -11.93
C LYS A 51 -4.64 23.50 -10.48
N PRO A 52 -3.80 24.32 -9.85
CA PRO A 52 -3.47 24.14 -8.44
C PRO A 52 -4.74 24.13 -7.58
N LEU A 53 -4.79 23.25 -6.58
CA LEU A 53 -5.82 23.26 -5.56
C LEU A 53 -5.12 23.09 -4.21
N TYR A 54 -5.14 24.13 -3.39
CA TYR A 54 -4.49 24.10 -2.08
C TYR A 54 -5.47 23.64 -1.02
N ASP A 55 -5.04 22.69 -0.21
CA ASP A 55 -5.76 22.31 1.00
C ASP A 55 -5.62 23.39 2.10
N ARG A 56 -6.23 23.14 3.26
CA ARG A 56 -6.16 24.06 4.41
C ARG A 56 -4.76 24.26 4.97
N TYR A 57 -3.82 23.34 4.71
CA TYR A 57 -2.46 23.44 5.21
C TYR A 57 -1.49 24.10 4.21
N GLY A 58 -1.88 24.25 2.95
CA GLY A 58 -1.09 24.83 1.87
C GLY A 58 -0.41 23.81 0.96
N VAL A 59 -0.83 22.53 1.01
CA VAL A 59 -0.41 21.48 0.08
C VAL A 59 -1.23 21.60 -1.21
N ASP A 60 -0.56 21.75 -2.36
CA ASP A 60 -1.24 21.63 -3.66
C ASP A 60 -1.58 20.15 -3.91
N VAL A 61 -2.84 19.79 -3.71
CA VAL A 61 -3.30 18.42 -3.90
C VAL A 61 -3.31 18.01 -5.38
N ASN A 62 -3.19 18.95 -6.31
CA ASN A 62 -3.05 18.69 -7.74
C ASN A 62 -1.60 18.69 -8.23
N GLN A 63 -0.62 18.83 -7.33
CA GLN A 63 0.77 19.05 -7.74
C GLN A 63 1.33 17.92 -8.62
N TYR A 64 0.84 16.68 -8.46
CA TYR A 64 1.26 15.48 -9.21
C TYR A 64 0.37 15.11 -10.40
N ILE A 65 -0.60 15.96 -10.78
CA ILE A 65 -1.25 15.87 -12.08
C ILE A 65 -0.24 16.33 -13.15
N MET A 66 -0.04 15.52 -14.17
CA MET A 66 0.78 15.87 -15.34
C MET A 66 -0.02 16.76 -16.26
N ASP A 67 0.41 18.02 -16.37
CA ASP A 67 -0.22 19.00 -17.24
C ASP A 67 0.04 18.67 -18.71
N GLY A 68 -0.97 18.86 -19.56
CA GLY A 68 -0.86 18.63 -21.00
C GLY A 68 -0.90 17.16 -21.42
N MET A 69 -1.21 16.23 -20.51
CA MET A 69 -1.23 14.79 -20.80
C MET A 69 -2.36 14.43 -21.77
N ILE A 70 -2.01 13.80 -22.90
CA ILE A 70 -2.94 13.29 -23.92
C ILE A 70 -3.44 11.91 -23.54
N ASN A 71 -4.74 11.68 -23.70
CA ASN A 71 -5.42 10.46 -23.30
C ASN A 71 -6.29 9.90 -24.42
N LYS A 72 -6.79 8.67 -24.21
CA LYS A 72 -7.81 8.08 -25.07
C LYS A 72 -9.17 8.72 -24.78
N ALA A 73 -9.98 8.89 -25.81
CA ALA A 73 -11.38 9.30 -25.69
C ALA A 73 -12.22 8.26 -24.94
N LEU A 74 -13.24 8.71 -24.20
CA LEU A 74 -14.24 7.80 -23.64
C LEU A 74 -15.12 7.28 -24.77
N ASP A 75 -15.35 5.96 -24.81
CA ASP A 75 -16.16 5.29 -25.84
C ASP A 75 -15.77 5.68 -27.28
N ASN A 76 -14.48 5.99 -27.51
CA ASN A 76 -13.93 6.49 -28.78
C ASN A 76 -14.58 7.78 -29.33
N ASN A 77 -15.28 8.55 -28.50
CA ASN A 77 -15.92 9.82 -28.87
C ASN A 77 -15.31 10.99 -28.07
N THR A 78 -14.94 12.06 -28.76
CA THR A 78 -14.24 13.20 -28.16
C THR A 78 -15.12 14.04 -27.24
N ASP A 79 -16.43 14.01 -27.45
CA ASP A 79 -17.36 14.89 -26.73
C ASP A 79 -17.95 14.22 -25.48
N THR A 80 -17.70 12.92 -25.29
CA THR A 80 -18.22 12.14 -24.16
C THR A 80 -17.64 12.63 -22.83
N THR A 81 -18.53 13.07 -21.95
CA THR A 81 -18.21 13.41 -20.55
C THR A 81 -18.00 12.14 -19.71
N ILE A 82 -17.35 12.27 -18.55
CA ILE A 82 -17.14 11.12 -17.66
C ILE A 82 -18.45 10.49 -17.16
N GLU A 83 -19.52 11.29 -17.01
CA GLU A 83 -20.83 10.81 -16.54
C GLU A 83 -21.67 10.16 -17.65
N GLU A 84 -21.30 10.35 -18.91
CA GLU A 84 -21.90 9.69 -20.08
C GLU A 84 -21.17 8.40 -20.48
N TRP A 85 -20.01 8.16 -19.88
CA TRP A 85 -19.23 6.95 -20.16
C TRP A 85 -20.06 5.69 -19.91
N SER A 86 -20.01 4.76 -20.87
CA SER A 86 -20.76 3.50 -20.84
C SER A 86 -20.53 2.63 -19.60
N LEU A 87 -19.41 2.79 -18.89
CA LEU A 87 -19.09 2.07 -17.65
C LEU A 87 -19.14 2.95 -16.40
N TYR A 88 -19.60 4.20 -16.53
CA TYR A 88 -19.78 5.07 -15.37
C TYR A 88 -20.86 4.53 -14.46
N THR A 89 -20.58 4.55 -13.17
CA THR A 89 -21.55 4.21 -12.14
C THR A 89 -21.77 5.41 -11.23
N PRO A 90 -23.03 5.78 -10.94
CA PRO A 90 -23.29 6.94 -10.11
C PRO A 90 -22.84 6.71 -8.66
N PRO A 91 -22.39 7.76 -7.97
CA PRO A 91 -22.18 7.67 -6.52
C PRO A 91 -23.51 7.38 -5.82
N CYS A 92 -23.44 6.77 -4.64
CA CYS A 92 -24.60 6.66 -3.77
C CYS A 92 -25.14 8.07 -3.45
N PRO A 93 -26.47 8.33 -3.48
CA PRO A 93 -27.02 9.68 -3.26
C PRO A 93 -26.57 10.33 -1.94
N ASN A 94 -26.35 9.51 -0.91
CA ASN A 94 -25.84 9.94 0.39
C ASN A 94 -24.34 9.64 0.57
N LEU A 95 -23.53 9.71 -0.49
CA LEU A 95 -22.08 9.56 -0.36
C LEU A 95 -21.52 10.71 0.49
N GLN A 96 -21.05 10.35 1.67
CA GLN A 96 -20.53 11.22 2.72
C GLN A 96 -19.40 10.50 3.44
N PRO A 97 -18.45 11.22 4.06
CA PRO A 97 -17.56 10.63 5.05
C PRO A 97 -18.32 9.86 6.14
N VAL A 98 -17.83 8.67 6.49
CA VAL A 98 -18.29 7.97 7.69
C VAL A 98 -17.80 8.71 8.93
N HIS A 99 -18.74 9.10 9.80
CA HIS A 99 -18.43 9.73 11.08
C HIS A 99 -18.23 8.69 12.19
N TYR A 100 -16.99 8.49 12.62
CA TYR A 100 -16.66 7.57 13.71
C TYR A 100 -16.90 8.20 15.08
N SER A 101 -17.13 7.34 16.08
CA SER A 101 -17.31 7.77 17.45
C SER A 101 -16.00 8.26 18.08
N ASP A 102 -16.12 9.10 19.12
CA ASP A 102 -14.96 9.71 19.79
C ASP A 102 -13.97 8.69 20.36
N ASP A 103 -14.42 7.51 20.80
CA ASP A 103 -13.55 6.43 21.27
C ASP A 103 -12.66 5.85 20.15
N ILE A 104 -13.06 6.00 18.89
CA ILE A 104 -12.24 5.61 17.73
C ILE A 104 -11.30 6.75 17.33
N LEU A 105 -11.79 7.99 17.31
CA LEU A 105 -11.01 9.16 16.85
C LEU A 105 -10.02 9.68 17.90
N ASN A 106 -10.35 9.53 19.19
CA ASN A 106 -9.60 9.99 20.35
C ASN A 106 -9.60 8.89 21.44
N PRO A 107 -8.98 7.73 21.16
CA PRO A 107 -9.03 6.57 22.06
C PRO A 107 -8.28 6.78 23.37
N ILE A 108 -8.72 6.07 24.42
CA ILE A 108 -7.91 5.78 25.60
C ILE A 108 -6.99 4.61 25.25
N CYS A 109 -5.73 4.92 24.90
CA CYS A 109 -4.77 3.94 24.38
C CYS A 109 -4.53 2.76 25.34
N GLU A 110 -4.59 3.01 26.64
CA GLU A 110 -4.36 2.01 27.68
C GLU A 110 -5.46 0.94 27.76
N ASP A 111 -6.64 1.19 27.16
CA ASP A 111 -7.75 0.22 27.06
C ASP A 111 -7.70 -0.62 25.77
N ILE A 112 -6.71 -0.37 24.92
CA ILE A 112 -6.56 -1.01 23.61
C ILE A 112 -5.51 -2.11 23.67
N ALA A 113 -5.86 -3.28 23.10
CA ALA A 113 -4.93 -4.33 22.76
C ALA A 113 -5.06 -4.71 21.29
N ILE A 114 -3.95 -4.65 20.55
CA ILE A 114 -3.90 -5.08 19.17
C ILE A 114 -3.52 -6.57 19.12
N PRO A 115 -4.37 -7.43 18.54
CA PRO A 115 -4.05 -8.83 18.34
C PRO A 115 -3.21 -9.07 17.08
N PHE A 116 -2.29 -10.03 17.16
CA PHE A 116 -1.35 -10.42 16.13
C PHE A 116 -1.30 -11.93 15.94
N ASN A 117 -1.12 -12.33 14.68
CA ASN A 117 -0.80 -13.70 14.30
C ASN A 117 0.56 -13.75 13.64
N LYS A 118 1.20 -14.92 13.72
CA LYS A 118 2.33 -15.23 12.86
C LYS A 118 1.88 -15.19 11.39
N ILE A 119 2.74 -14.66 10.52
CA ILE A 119 2.54 -14.77 9.07
C ILE A 119 2.74 -16.22 8.62
N LYS A 120 3.69 -16.91 9.26
CA LYS A 120 3.98 -18.33 9.05
C LYS A 120 3.32 -19.15 10.15
N ASP A 121 2.58 -20.19 9.76
CA ASP A 121 1.84 -21.12 10.62
C ASP A 121 0.57 -20.55 11.30
N ASN A 122 -0.32 -21.46 11.69
CA ASN A 122 -1.55 -21.09 12.39
C ASN A 122 -1.25 -20.77 13.86
N THR A 123 -1.70 -19.59 14.29
CA THR A 123 -1.67 -19.20 15.70
C THR A 123 -2.97 -19.68 16.37
N ARG A 124 -2.89 -20.54 17.39
CA ARG A 124 -4.08 -21.05 18.10
C ARG A 124 -4.86 -19.93 18.79
N ILE A 125 -4.14 -19.03 19.47
CA ILE A 125 -4.68 -17.80 20.05
C ILE A 125 -3.76 -16.63 19.67
N PRO A 126 -4.31 -15.55 19.11
CA PRO A 126 -3.53 -14.37 18.76
C PRO A 126 -2.72 -13.85 19.95
N TYR A 127 -1.48 -13.44 19.67
CA TYR A 127 -0.69 -12.65 20.62
C TYR A 127 -1.30 -11.26 20.73
N THR A 128 -1.18 -10.60 21.87
CA THR A 128 -1.78 -9.28 22.07
C THR A 128 -0.71 -8.29 22.51
N LEU A 129 -0.78 -7.06 21.98
CA LEU A 129 0.06 -5.95 22.41
C LEU A 129 -0.83 -4.83 22.94
N ARG A 130 -0.64 -4.48 24.20
CA ARG A 130 -1.32 -3.34 24.81
C ARG A 130 -0.68 -2.04 24.31
N LEU A 131 -1.50 -1.07 23.92
CA LEU A 131 -1.01 0.23 23.49
C LEU A 131 -0.81 1.17 24.68
N SER A 132 -0.15 2.30 24.43
CA SER A 132 0.02 3.38 25.40
C SER A 132 -0.11 4.73 24.69
N SER A 133 -0.52 5.76 25.41
CA SER A 133 -0.49 7.12 24.87
C SER A 133 0.93 7.50 24.44
N ILE A 134 1.06 8.24 23.33
CA ILE A 134 2.36 8.68 22.80
C ILE A 134 3.11 9.52 23.85
N THR A 135 2.39 10.37 24.59
CA THR A 135 2.95 11.15 25.72
C THR A 135 3.59 10.25 26.78
N SER A 136 2.92 9.15 27.17
CA SER A 136 3.46 8.17 28.13
C SER A 136 4.70 7.49 27.57
N GLN A 137 4.69 7.11 26.29
CA GLN A 137 5.84 6.50 25.63
C GLN A 137 7.05 7.46 25.58
N MET A 138 6.84 8.73 25.26
CA MET A 138 7.90 9.75 25.28
C MET A 138 8.50 9.93 26.68
N LYS A 139 7.66 9.91 27.73
CA LYS A 139 8.12 10.00 29.12
C LYS A 139 8.97 8.78 29.51
N LYS A 140 8.47 7.57 29.22
CA LYS A 140 9.22 6.32 29.46
C LYS A 140 10.53 6.30 28.68
N PHE A 141 10.56 6.86 27.47
CA PHE A 141 11.78 6.96 26.68
C PHE A 141 12.83 7.85 27.36
N LYS A 142 12.41 9.00 27.90
CA LYS A 142 13.30 9.88 28.66
C LYS A 142 13.84 9.19 29.92
N GLU A 143 12.97 8.56 30.70
CA GLU A 143 13.35 7.80 31.92
C GLU A 143 14.33 6.65 31.58
N TRP A 144 14.07 5.94 30.49
CA TRP A 144 14.94 4.87 30.00
C TRP A 144 16.33 5.40 29.58
N LYS A 145 16.40 6.58 28.93
CA LYS A 145 17.66 7.22 28.52
C LYS A 145 18.52 7.65 29.72
N GLU A 146 17.90 8.01 30.84
CA GLU A 146 18.58 8.42 32.07
C GLU A 146 19.19 7.24 32.87
N THR A 147 18.78 6.01 32.58
CA THR A 147 19.18 4.78 33.33
C THR A 147 20.20 3.90 32.57
N ASP A 148 21.04 4.51 31.72
CA ASP A 148 21.97 3.86 30.78
C ASP A 148 21.34 2.91 29.73
N GLY A 149 20.02 2.70 29.78
CA GLY A 149 19.16 2.22 28.70
C GLY A 149 19.72 1.08 27.84
N ASN A 150 19.64 -0.16 28.33
CA ASN A 150 19.99 -1.32 27.51
C ASN A 150 19.05 -1.43 26.31
N VAL A 151 19.61 -1.26 25.10
CA VAL A 151 18.85 -1.37 23.85
C VAL A 151 18.42 -2.83 23.66
N PRO A 152 17.12 -3.11 23.47
CA PRO A 152 16.66 -4.48 23.26
C PRO A 152 17.26 -5.12 22.01
N ASN A 153 17.53 -6.41 22.09
CA ASN A 153 17.93 -7.22 20.93
C ASN A 153 16.69 -7.65 20.14
N TYR A 154 16.12 -6.72 19.37
CA TYR A 154 14.96 -7.00 18.52
C TYR A 154 15.26 -8.04 17.44
N LYS A 155 16.50 -8.15 16.97
CA LYS A 155 16.87 -9.14 15.94
C LYS A 155 16.61 -10.58 16.39
N ASN A 156 16.94 -10.89 17.64
CA ASN A 156 16.85 -12.25 18.16
C ASN A 156 15.66 -12.44 19.12
N ALA A 157 14.82 -11.42 19.32
CA ALA A 157 13.67 -11.49 20.20
C ALA A 157 12.61 -12.45 19.64
N THR A 158 12.03 -13.25 20.54
CA THR A 158 10.84 -14.06 20.26
C THR A 158 9.61 -13.17 20.12
N ILE A 159 8.56 -13.65 19.44
CA ILE A 159 7.28 -12.93 19.35
C ILE A 159 6.72 -12.60 20.73
N LYS A 160 6.85 -13.52 21.70
CA LYS A 160 6.36 -13.30 23.07
C LYS A 160 7.09 -12.16 23.77
N GLU A 161 8.39 -12.02 23.53
CA GLU A 161 9.18 -10.91 24.07
C GLU A 161 8.81 -9.60 23.36
N MET A 162 8.71 -9.59 22.02
CA MET A 162 8.36 -8.40 21.23
C MET A 162 6.94 -7.89 21.49
N LEU A 163 6.01 -8.76 21.86
CA LEU A 163 4.61 -8.43 22.16
C LEU A 163 4.30 -8.45 23.66
N SER A 164 5.33 -8.46 24.51
CA SER A 164 5.14 -8.40 25.95
C SER A 164 4.69 -7.00 26.40
N GLU A 165 4.16 -6.89 27.61
CA GLU A 165 3.88 -5.59 28.25
C GLU A 165 5.15 -4.91 28.80
N THR A 166 6.34 -5.45 28.51
CA THR A 166 7.60 -4.79 28.87
C THR A 166 7.79 -3.53 28.02
N TYR A 167 8.51 -2.55 28.57
CA TYR A 167 8.73 -1.31 27.83
C TYR A 167 9.71 -1.54 26.66
N HIS A 168 9.22 -1.32 25.44
CA HIS A 168 10.01 -1.35 24.22
C HIS A 168 10.34 0.09 23.80
N PRO A 169 11.59 0.57 24.00
CA PRO A 169 11.97 1.93 23.68
C PRO A 169 11.87 2.21 22.17
N PHE A 170 11.19 3.30 21.84
CA PHE A 170 11.15 3.88 20.51
C PHE A 170 11.46 5.37 20.61
N ASP A 171 12.48 5.81 19.89
CA ASP A 171 12.86 7.22 19.84
C ASP A 171 12.03 7.93 18.78
N TYR A 172 11.03 8.70 19.21
CA TYR A 172 10.24 9.53 18.32
C TYR A 172 11.01 10.73 17.78
N GLY A 173 12.14 11.12 18.39
CA GLY A 173 12.92 12.29 17.98
C GLY A 173 12.43 13.64 18.46
N TYR A 174 11.45 13.65 19.35
CA TYR A 174 10.88 14.86 19.91
C TYR A 174 11.35 15.02 21.36
N TYR A 175 12.08 16.10 21.63
CA TYR A 175 12.77 16.32 22.91
C TYR A 175 12.06 17.29 23.87
N ASP A 176 11.10 18.08 23.38
CA ASP A 176 10.16 18.80 24.26
C ASP A 176 9.09 17.80 24.74
N ILE A 177 8.48 18.02 25.90
CA ILE A 177 7.35 17.20 26.36
C ILE A 177 6.05 18.01 26.33
N LYS A 178 6.14 19.34 26.29
CA LYS A 178 4.95 20.20 26.24
C LYS A 178 4.15 19.93 24.98
N GLU A 179 2.84 19.85 25.15
CA GLU A 179 1.90 19.62 24.06
C GLU A 179 1.84 20.83 23.14
N ASN A 180 1.92 20.58 21.83
CA ASN A 180 1.80 21.61 20.83
C ASN A 180 0.33 21.81 20.45
N ASN A 181 -0.29 22.85 21.02
CA ASN A 181 -1.68 23.24 20.75
C ASN A 181 -1.82 24.25 19.62
N ASP A 182 -0.80 24.40 18.77
CA ASP A 182 -0.80 25.40 17.72
C ASP A 182 -1.81 25.06 16.61
N GLY A 183 -2.60 26.06 16.21
CA GLY A 183 -3.64 25.91 15.19
C GLY A 183 -3.06 25.77 13.78
N ASP A 184 -1.92 26.40 13.50
CA ASP A 184 -1.24 26.37 12.20
C ASP A 184 -0.13 25.30 12.12
N TYR A 185 -0.07 24.41 13.11
CA TYR A 185 0.99 23.42 13.30
C TYR A 185 1.40 22.70 12.02
N TYR A 186 0.43 22.13 11.29
CA TYR A 186 0.75 21.38 10.08
C TYR A 186 1.30 22.27 8.97
N SER A 187 0.82 23.51 8.83
CA SER A 187 1.37 24.49 7.88
C SER A 187 2.82 24.88 8.20
N LYS A 188 3.23 24.84 9.48
CA LYS A 188 4.62 25.00 9.90
C LYS A 188 5.45 23.74 9.63
N VAL A 189 4.93 22.56 9.97
CA VAL A 189 5.62 21.27 9.78
C VAL A 189 5.95 21.00 8.32
N ILE A 190 5.04 21.28 7.38
CA ILE A 190 5.32 21.05 5.95
C ILE A 190 6.42 21.97 5.39
N LYS A 191 6.68 23.11 6.05
CA LYS A 191 7.73 24.07 5.69
C LYS A 191 9.02 23.88 6.48
N SER A 192 9.02 23.04 7.52
CA SER A 192 10.22 22.81 8.32
C SER A 192 11.23 21.92 7.60
N PRO A 193 12.53 22.07 7.90
CA PRO A 193 13.57 21.09 7.54
C PRO A 193 13.18 19.65 7.92
N MET A 194 13.64 18.68 7.13
CA MET A 194 13.31 17.25 7.27
C MET A 194 13.94 16.60 8.52
N ASP A 195 15.08 17.13 8.97
CA ASP A 195 15.77 16.73 10.19
C ASP A 195 15.12 17.29 11.47
N LYS A 196 14.22 18.27 11.34
CA LYS A 196 13.35 18.72 12.45
C LYS A 196 12.14 17.80 12.56
N VAL A 197 12.07 17.10 13.69
CA VAL A 197 11.03 16.13 13.95
C VAL A 197 9.75 16.80 14.49
N PRO A 198 8.58 16.49 13.92
CA PRO A 198 7.30 16.99 14.41
C PRO A 198 6.89 16.36 15.75
N ASP A 199 5.93 16.98 16.44
CA ASP A 199 5.28 16.39 17.61
C ASP A 199 4.59 15.06 17.23
N PRO A 200 5.03 13.91 17.78
CA PRO A 200 4.50 12.61 17.39
C PRO A 200 3.05 12.40 17.81
N ARG A 201 2.51 13.19 18.77
CA ARG A 201 1.10 13.17 19.15
C ARG A 201 0.19 13.66 18.02
N ARG A 202 0.76 14.36 17.04
CA ARG A 202 0.09 14.90 15.85
C ARG A 202 0.60 14.23 14.57
N ARG A 203 0.98 12.95 14.67
CA ARG A 203 1.38 12.07 13.56
C ARG A 203 0.28 11.98 12.50
N ARG A 204 0.69 12.03 11.22
CA ARG A 204 -0.22 11.91 10.08
C ARG A 204 -0.28 10.48 9.54
N LEU A 205 -1.36 10.17 8.83
CA LEU A 205 -1.58 8.90 8.15
C LEU A 205 -1.93 9.14 6.68
N PHE A 206 -1.23 8.45 5.79
CA PHE A 206 -1.43 8.54 4.35
C PHE A 206 -1.84 7.19 3.75
N SER A 207 -2.79 7.22 2.82
CA SER A 207 -3.17 6.07 2.01
C SER A 207 -2.47 6.15 0.65
N MET A 208 -1.95 5.02 0.15
CA MET A 208 -1.38 4.91 -1.19
C MET A 208 -2.02 3.74 -1.94
N ILE A 209 -2.81 4.01 -2.97
CA ILE A 209 -3.54 3.00 -3.74
C ILE A 209 -3.36 3.17 -5.25
N LEU A 210 -3.64 2.10 -5.99
CA LEU A 210 -3.73 2.10 -7.44
C LEU A 210 -5.20 2.16 -7.86
N PHE A 211 -5.56 3.08 -8.75
CA PHE A 211 -6.93 3.20 -9.26
C PHE A 211 -6.99 2.91 -10.77
N ASN A 212 -8.06 2.23 -11.19
CA ASN A 212 -8.39 2.06 -12.60
C ASN A 212 -9.80 2.57 -12.90
N SER A 213 -10.85 1.83 -12.57
CA SER A 213 -12.24 2.16 -12.94
C SER A 213 -13.27 1.80 -11.87
N GLU A 214 -12.82 1.29 -10.72
CA GLU A 214 -13.67 0.73 -9.68
C GLU A 214 -14.21 1.83 -8.76
N PHE A 215 -15.04 2.69 -9.32
CA PHE A 215 -15.52 3.90 -8.65
C PHE A 215 -16.33 3.60 -7.36
N GLU A 216 -17.08 2.50 -7.31
CA GLU A 216 -17.86 2.10 -6.13
C GLU A 216 -16.95 1.69 -4.98
N LEU A 217 -15.88 0.96 -5.28
CA LEU A 217 -14.86 0.62 -4.29
C LEU A 217 -14.15 1.89 -3.82
N LEU A 218 -13.86 2.84 -4.71
CA LEU A 218 -13.27 4.12 -4.33
C LEU A 218 -14.20 4.95 -3.45
N ASP A 219 -15.51 4.95 -3.73
CA ASP A 219 -16.51 5.63 -2.89
C ASP A 219 -16.53 5.04 -1.47
N VAL A 220 -16.55 3.71 -1.35
CA VAL A 220 -16.45 3.01 -0.04
C VAL A 220 -15.13 3.34 0.64
N TYR A 221 -14.01 3.28 -0.09
CA TYR A 221 -12.68 3.54 0.44
C TYR A 221 -12.54 4.96 0.99
N LEU A 222 -12.93 5.97 0.22
CA LEU A 222 -12.86 7.37 0.65
C LEU A 222 -13.78 7.63 1.83
N SER A 223 -15.02 7.12 1.79
CA SER A 223 -15.99 7.26 2.87
C SER A 223 -15.48 6.69 4.20
N GLU A 224 -14.99 5.44 4.20
CA GLU A 224 -14.48 4.76 5.39
C GLU A 224 -13.25 5.45 6.00
N PHE A 225 -12.39 6.06 5.19
CA PHE A 225 -11.10 6.53 5.68
C PHE A 225 -11.01 8.04 5.84
N TYR A 226 -11.98 8.82 5.37
CA TYR A 226 -11.86 10.28 5.30
C TYR A 226 -11.56 10.92 6.65
N GLU A 227 -12.15 10.47 7.76
CA GLU A 227 -11.90 11.07 9.08
C GLU A 227 -10.54 10.71 9.69
N ILE A 228 -9.94 9.59 9.27
CA ILE A 228 -8.75 9.02 9.90
C ILE A 228 -7.49 9.29 9.07
N VAL A 229 -7.62 9.25 7.74
CA VAL A 229 -6.54 9.52 6.79
C VAL A 229 -6.41 11.02 6.54
N ASP A 230 -5.17 11.51 6.51
CA ASP A 230 -4.87 12.91 6.22
C ASP A 230 -4.80 13.16 4.71
N TYR A 231 -4.27 12.22 3.93
CA TYR A 231 -4.25 12.29 2.46
C TYR A 231 -4.39 10.92 1.79
N PHE A 232 -5.13 10.90 0.68
CA PHE A 232 -5.27 9.78 -0.25
C PHE A 232 -4.40 10.02 -1.47
N ILE A 233 -3.30 9.29 -1.57
CA ILE A 233 -2.42 9.29 -2.74
C ILE A 233 -2.90 8.21 -3.68
N ILE A 234 -3.44 8.61 -4.83
CA ILE A 234 -4.07 7.69 -5.76
C ILE A 234 -3.31 7.71 -7.07
N TYR A 235 -2.67 6.59 -7.39
CA TYR A 235 -2.01 6.41 -8.68
C TYR A 235 -3.05 6.27 -9.78
N GLU A 236 -2.79 6.96 -10.89
CA GLU A 236 -3.51 6.77 -12.13
C GLU A 236 -2.56 6.86 -13.34
N SER A 237 -2.84 6.12 -14.41
CA SER A 237 -2.10 6.23 -15.67
C SER A 237 -3.04 6.24 -16.87
N ASN A 238 -2.61 6.81 -18.01
CA ASN A 238 -3.34 6.75 -19.28
C ASN A 238 -3.16 5.43 -20.03
N CYS A 239 -2.70 4.39 -19.33
CA CYS A 239 -2.58 3.05 -19.84
C CYS A 239 -2.95 2.04 -18.76
N THR A 240 -3.58 0.94 -19.16
CA THR A 240 -3.78 -0.24 -18.33
C THR A 240 -2.45 -0.97 -18.11
N PHE A 241 -2.37 -1.86 -17.12
CA PHE A 241 -1.18 -2.70 -16.96
C PHE A 241 -1.00 -3.68 -18.12
N SER A 242 -2.07 -4.05 -18.81
CA SER A 242 -2.03 -4.85 -20.05
C SER A 242 -1.57 -4.08 -21.31
N GLY A 243 -1.37 -2.76 -21.25
CA GLY A 243 -0.83 -1.97 -22.37
C GLY A 243 -1.86 -1.25 -23.26
N TYR A 244 -3.13 -1.27 -22.89
CA TYR A 244 -4.19 -0.54 -23.59
C TYR A 244 -4.25 0.91 -23.13
N LYS A 245 -4.44 1.84 -24.06
CA LYS A 245 -4.63 3.25 -23.73
C LYS A 245 -5.98 3.43 -23.04
N LYS A 246 -6.01 4.29 -22.03
CA LYS A 246 -7.23 4.64 -21.31
C LYS A 246 -7.27 6.12 -20.93
N PRO A 247 -8.46 6.69 -20.73
CA PRO A 247 -8.61 7.97 -20.03
C PRO A 247 -8.05 7.91 -18.60
N LEU A 248 -7.74 9.09 -18.06
CA LEU A 248 -7.53 9.30 -16.63
C LEU A 248 -8.89 9.49 -15.96
N TYR A 249 -9.63 8.39 -15.78
CA TYR A 249 -10.97 8.36 -15.18
C TYR A 249 -11.09 9.14 -13.87
N LEU A 250 -10.22 8.90 -12.88
CA LEU A 250 -10.25 9.63 -11.60
C LEU A 250 -9.94 11.11 -11.82
N THR A 251 -8.87 11.42 -12.53
CA THR A 251 -8.45 12.81 -12.75
C THR A 251 -9.53 13.60 -13.47
N ARG A 252 -10.19 13.02 -14.48
CA ARG A 252 -11.34 13.62 -15.16
C ARG A 252 -12.51 13.83 -14.20
N THR A 253 -12.89 12.82 -13.41
CA THR A 253 -13.93 12.97 -12.38
C THR A 253 -13.61 14.13 -11.41
N LEU A 254 -12.37 14.23 -10.93
CA LEU A 254 -11.95 15.30 -10.01
C LEU A 254 -11.96 16.71 -10.62
N LEU A 255 -11.89 16.84 -11.94
CA LEU A 255 -11.78 18.11 -12.66
C LEU A 255 -13.09 18.51 -13.36
N GLU A 256 -13.92 17.54 -13.74
CA GLU A 256 -15.12 17.75 -14.56
C GLU A 256 -16.42 17.62 -13.75
N THR A 257 -16.42 16.95 -12.60
CA THR A 257 -17.65 16.67 -11.83
C THR A 257 -17.51 17.03 -10.34
N ASN A 258 -18.63 16.95 -9.62
CA ASN A 258 -18.69 17.17 -8.17
C ASN A 258 -18.75 15.87 -7.34
N ARG A 259 -18.56 14.69 -7.96
CA ARG A 259 -18.66 13.37 -7.28
C ARG A 259 -17.86 13.31 -5.98
N TYR A 260 -16.65 13.88 -5.99
CA TYR A 260 -15.71 13.83 -4.87
C TYR A 260 -15.49 15.18 -4.18
N GLU A 261 -16.39 16.16 -4.37
CA GLU A 261 -16.25 17.51 -3.80
C GLU A 261 -16.00 17.48 -2.28
N LYS A 262 -16.72 16.61 -1.54
CA LYS A 262 -16.60 16.46 -0.08
C LYS A 262 -15.32 15.78 0.40
N PHE A 263 -14.62 15.09 -0.50
CA PHE A 263 -13.37 14.38 -0.20
C PHE A 263 -12.14 15.11 -0.77
N ARG A 264 -12.40 16.17 -1.55
CA ARG A 264 -11.46 16.72 -2.52
C ARG A 264 -10.19 17.28 -1.89
N ASP A 265 -10.30 17.79 -0.67
CA ASP A 265 -9.23 18.42 0.11
C ASP A 265 -8.13 17.43 0.52
N LYS A 266 -8.40 16.12 0.45
CA LYS A 266 -7.44 15.07 0.82
C LYS A 266 -6.97 14.20 -0.34
N ILE A 267 -7.56 14.32 -1.53
CA ILE A 267 -7.23 13.46 -2.68
C ILE A 267 -6.09 14.07 -3.49
N ILE A 268 -4.97 13.35 -3.54
CA ILE A 268 -3.79 13.68 -4.35
C ILE A 268 -3.68 12.64 -5.50
N PRO A 269 -4.17 12.96 -6.71
CA PRO A 269 -3.95 12.11 -7.87
C PRO A 269 -2.49 12.20 -8.32
N VAL A 270 -1.84 11.03 -8.44
CA VAL A 270 -0.50 10.86 -9.00
C VAL A 270 -0.65 10.26 -10.38
N THR A 271 -0.73 11.13 -11.39
CA THR A 271 -0.85 10.70 -12.78
C THR A 271 0.52 10.36 -13.35
N LEU A 272 0.64 9.23 -14.05
CA LEU A 272 1.89 8.81 -14.68
C LEU A 272 1.72 8.40 -16.13
N PRO A 273 2.70 8.72 -16.99
CA PRO A 273 2.60 8.42 -18.40
C PRO A 273 2.74 6.92 -18.60
N VAL A 274 2.56 6.50 -19.84
CA VAL A 274 2.61 5.07 -20.17
C VAL A 274 3.98 4.47 -19.84
N LEU A 275 3.97 3.34 -19.12
CA LEU A 275 5.17 2.58 -18.78
C LEU A 275 5.44 1.51 -19.86
N GLU A 276 6.28 1.82 -20.84
CA GLU A 276 6.61 0.88 -21.92
C GLU A 276 7.55 -0.24 -21.46
N MET A 277 7.23 -1.49 -21.85
CA MET A 277 8.04 -2.66 -21.49
C MET A 277 8.98 -3.04 -22.63
N LYS A 278 10.26 -2.72 -22.45
CA LYS A 278 11.33 -2.96 -23.46
C LYS A 278 11.79 -4.43 -23.57
N LYS A 279 11.39 -5.30 -22.64
CA LYS A 279 11.85 -6.69 -22.58
C LYS A 279 10.72 -7.61 -22.12
N ALA A 280 10.72 -8.82 -22.67
CA ALA A 280 9.88 -9.91 -22.21
C ALA A 280 10.14 -10.25 -20.73
N HIS A 281 9.08 -10.57 -20.00
CA HIS A 281 9.13 -11.05 -18.62
C HIS A 281 8.30 -12.36 -18.52
N PRO A 282 8.73 -13.36 -17.74
CA PRO A 282 8.04 -14.65 -17.67
C PRO A 282 6.56 -14.56 -17.24
N ARG A 283 6.19 -13.53 -16.48
CA ARG A 283 4.82 -13.25 -16.03
C ARG A 283 4.05 -12.29 -16.94
N GLY A 284 4.51 -12.09 -18.16
CA GLY A 284 3.94 -11.09 -19.06
C GLY A 284 4.31 -9.65 -18.68
N PRO A 285 3.78 -8.66 -19.43
CA PRO A 285 4.14 -7.25 -19.29
C PRO A 285 3.42 -6.53 -18.14
N ALA A 286 2.31 -7.09 -17.64
CA ALA A 286 1.41 -6.38 -16.74
C ALA A 286 1.91 -6.28 -15.29
N PHE A 287 2.30 -7.41 -14.67
CA PHE A 287 2.92 -7.40 -13.33
C PHE A 287 4.16 -6.48 -13.25
N PRO A 288 5.09 -6.48 -14.23
CA PRO A 288 6.17 -5.49 -14.29
C PRO A 288 5.72 -4.03 -14.22
N ARG A 289 4.68 -3.62 -14.99
CA ARG A 289 4.15 -2.25 -14.95
C ARG A 289 3.53 -1.92 -13.60
N GLU A 290 2.77 -2.85 -13.05
CA GLU A 290 2.14 -2.72 -11.73
C GLU A 290 3.19 -2.55 -10.62
N HIS A 291 4.28 -3.31 -10.65
CA HIS A 291 5.40 -3.16 -9.71
C HIS A 291 6.05 -1.77 -9.80
N LEU A 292 6.21 -1.23 -11.01
CA LEU A 292 6.73 0.13 -11.22
C LEU A 292 5.74 1.18 -10.70
N ALA A 293 4.45 1.02 -10.98
CA ALA A 293 3.40 1.90 -10.45
C ALA A 293 3.43 1.97 -8.92
N ARG A 294 3.53 0.82 -8.24
CA ARG A 294 3.67 0.74 -6.78
C ARG A 294 4.90 1.48 -6.25
N ARG A 295 6.04 1.31 -6.93
CA ARG A 295 7.26 2.01 -6.54
C ARG A 295 7.11 3.52 -6.68
N GLN A 296 6.54 3.98 -7.80
CA GLN A 296 6.39 5.40 -8.08
C GLN A 296 5.33 6.07 -7.21
N VAL A 297 4.21 5.39 -6.88
CA VAL A 297 3.17 5.97 -6.00
C VAL A 297 3.68 6.16 -4.58
N ILE A 298 4.49 5.23 -4.06
CA ILE A 298 5.10 5.38 -2.73
C ILE A 298 6.05 6.59 -2.72
N GLU A 299 6.97 6.65 -3.67
CA GLU A 299 7.94 7.74 -3.75
C GLU A 299 7.27 9.11 -3.91
N LYS A 300 6.39 9.24 -4.91
CA LYS A 300 5.71 10.51 -5.23
C LYS A 300 4.71 10.88 -4.13
N GLY A 301 4.06 9.90 -3.52
CA GLY A 301 3.12 10.10 -2.44
C GLY A 301 3.77 10.71 -1.20
N LEU A 302 4.91 10.16 -0.76
CA LEU A 302 5.66 10.68 0.39
C LEU A 302 6.11 12.13 0.17
N ARG A 303 6.53 12.47 -1.06
CA ARG A 303 6.89 13.83 -1.44
C ARG A 303 5.69 14.78 -1.41
N ALA A 304 4.57 14.36 -1.99
CA ALA A 304 3.37 15.21 -2.13
C ALA A 304 2.85 15.75 -0.81
N VAL A 305 2.88 14.91 0.22
CA VAL A 305 2.38 15.25 1.56
C VAL A 305 3.44 15.85 2.47
N ASN A 306 4.65 16.06 1.95
CA ASN A 306 5.82 16.44 2.72
C ASN A 306 5.99 15.53 3.95
N ALA A 307 6.05 14.21 3.76
CA ALA A 307 6.14 13.25 4.87
C ALA A 307 7.31 13.58 5.81
N ARG A 308 7.12 13.35 7.11
CA ARG A 308 8.06 13.67 8.20
C ARG A 308 8.25 12.45 9.11
N HIS A 309 9.37 12.42 9.83
CA HIS A 309 9.70 11.28 10.71
C HIS A 309 8.52 10.94 11.62
N GLY A 310 8.16 9.66 11.65
CA GLY A 310 7.05 9.17 12.45
C GLY A 310 5.70 9.23 11.75
N ASP A 311 5.52 9.93 10.61
CA ASP A 311 4.30 9.80 9.82
C ASP A 311 4.09 8.36 9.36
N LEU A 312 2.83 7.94 9.21
CA LEU A 312 2.47 6.62 8.74
C LEU A 312 1.98 6.68 7.31
N PHE A 313 2.27 5.64 6.54
CA PHE A 313 1.61 5.41 5.28
C PHE A 313 1.28 3.93 5.13
N PHE A 314 0.16 3.63 4.48
CA PHE A 314 -0.18 2.27 4.15
C PHE A 314 -0.43 2.14 2.65
N HIS A 315 -0.07 0.97 2.12
CA HIS A 315 -0.17 0.67 0.71
C HIS A 315 -0.81 -0.69 0.48
N GLY A 316 -1.81 -0.70 -0.38
CA GLY A 316 -2.47 -1.89 -0.91
C GLY A 316 -3.15 -1.57 -2.23
N ASP A 317 -3.77 -2.61 -2.79
CA ASP A 317 -4.69 -2.41 -3.90
C ASP A 317 -6.02 -1.83 -3.36
N LEU A 318 -6.83 -1.19 -4.21
CA LEU A 318 -8.05 -0.50 -3.77
C LEU A 318 -9.05 -1.44 -3.07
N ASP A 319 -9.10 -2.69 -3.48
CA ASP A 319 -9.94 -3.75 -2.93
C ASP A 319 -9.40 -4.32 -1.60
N GLU A 320 -8.34 -3.76 -1.04
CA GLU A 320 -7.68 -4.25 0.17
C GLU A 320 -7.78 -3.21 1.27
N MET A 321 -8.92 -3.26 1.95
CA MET A 321 -9.32 -2.26 2.91
C MET A 321 -8.99 -2.72 4.34
N PRO A 322 -8.02 -2.08 5.02
CA PRO A 322 -7.78 -2.33 6.43
C PRO A 322 -8.95 -1.75 7.25
N LYS A 323 -9.16 -2.25 8.47
CA LYS A 323 -10.18 -1.69 9.36
C LYS A 323 -9.77 -0.29 9.80
N ALA A 324 -10.65 0.68 9.56
CA ALA A 324 -10.41 2.09 9.90
C ALA A 324 -10.03 2.28 11.38
N ARG A 325 -10.67 1.53 12.30
CA ARG A 325 -10.36 1.59 13.74
C ARG A 325 -8.91 1.25 14.05
N LEU A 326 -8.35 0.21 13.42
CA LEU A 326 -6.97 -0.18 13.64
C LEU A 326 -6.02 0.93 13.18
N LEU A 327 -6.27 1.49 11.99
CA LEU A 327 -5.50 2.63 11.50
C LEU A 327 -5.56 3.83 12.45
N SER A 328 -6.74 4.14 12.98
CA SER A 328 -6.91 5.22 13.96
C SER A 328 -6.08 4.97 15.22
N TYR A 329 -6.12 3.75 15.75
CA TYR A 329 -5.34 3.39 16.95
C TYR A 329 -3.84 3.43 16.71
N LEU A 330 -3.35 2.97 15.55
CA LEU A 330 -1.94 3.05 15.19
C LEU A 330 -1.47 4.52 15.02
N LYS A 331 -2.37 5.40 14.53
CA LYS A 331 -2.12 6.84 14.38
C LYS A 331 -2.08 7.56 15.72
N LYS A 332 -3.01 7.27 16.63
CA LYS A 332 -3.25 8.02 17.88
C LYS A 332 -2.47 7.48 19.08
N CYS A 333 -2.14 6.19 19.07
CA CYS A 333 -1.46 5.51 20.16
C CYS A 333 -0.05 5.05 19.76
N GLY A 334 0.81 4.88 20.76
CA GLY A 334 2.16 4.34 20.61
C GLY A 334 2.32 2.98 21.28
N GLY A 335 3.56 2.48 21.23
CA GLY A 335 3.98 1.21 21.81
C GLY A 335 4.03 0.05 20.82
N TRP A 336 3.75 0.29 19.54
CA TRP A 336 3.82 -0.73 18.47
C TRP A 336 4.98 -0.49 17.49
N GLU A 337 5.59 0.69 17.52
CA GLU A 337 6.56 1.16 16.52
C GLU A 337 7.84 0.32 16.46
N HIS A 338 8.25 -0.27 17.60
CA HIS A 338 9.40 -1.16 17.68
C HIS A 338 9.25 -2.41 16.81
N LEU A 339 8.01 -2.82 16.50
CA LEU A 339 7.72 -3.98 15.66
C LEU A 339 8.16 -3.76 14.21
N GLN A 340 8.24 -2.51 13.74
CA GLN A 340 8.69 -2.21 12.39
C GLN A 340 10.16 -1.78 12.37
N MET A 341 10.50 -0.74 13.15
CA MET A 341 11.76 -0.02 12.99
C MET A 341 12.82 -0.38 14.03
N GLY A 342 12.48 -1.14 15.08
CA GLY A 342 13.38 -1.40 16.20
C GLY A 342 13.88 -0.11 16.86
N PHE A 343 15.11 -0.12 17.39
CA PHE A 343 15.75 1.07 17.96
C PHE A 343 16.68 1.72 16.95
N GLY A 344 16.09 2.59 16.13
CA GLY A 344 16.81 3.32 15.10
C GLY A 344 17.48 4.57 15.62
N GLY A 345 16.71 5.42 16.30
CA GLY A 345 17.03 6.80 16.65
C GLY A 345 16.46 7.78 15.63
N ALA A 346 16.09 8.97 16.09
CA ALA A 346 15.51 10.04 15.27
C ALA A 346 16.48 10.70 14.28
N PRO A 347 16.06 11.35 13.19
CA PRO A 347 17.00 12.08 12.33
C PRO A 347 17.86 13.05 13.14
N GLU A 348 19.16 13.04 12.89
CA GLU A 348 20.10 13.99 13.49
C GLU A 348 20.09 15.29 12.69
N SER A 349 20.31 16.44 13.35
CA SER A 349 20.25 17.71 12.64
C SER A 349 21.41 17.82 11.66
N MET A 350 21.08 18.12 10.40
CA MET A 350 22.09 18.37 9.39
C MET A 350 22.92 19.61 9.75
N ALA A 351 22.45 20.55 10.57
CA ALA A 351 23.27 21.68 11.01
C ALA A 351 24.51 21.28 11.84
N ASP A 352 24.56 20.05 12.38
CA ASP A 352 25.73 19.52 13.07
C ASP A 352 26.76 19.00 12.04
N PRO A 353 27.99 19.54 12.01
CA PRO A 353 29.02 19.12 11.05
C PRO A 353 29.47 17.65 11.20
N ASN A 354 29.14 16.98 12.31
CA ASN A 354 29.44 15.57 12.51
C ASN A 354 28.42 14.63 11.85
N VAL A 355 27.25 15.16 11.47
CA VAL A 355 26.18 14.38 10.85
C VAL A 355 26.52 14.15 9.38
N LYS A 356 26.86 12.90 9.07
CA LYS A 356 27.27 12.46 7.74
C LYS A 356 26.10 11.82 6.99
N SER A 357 26.00 12.12 5.69
CA SER A 357 25.01 11.51 4.80
C SER A 357 25.69 10.75 3.65
N TYR A 358 25.52 9.43 3.56
CA TYR A 358 26.05 8.61 2.47
C TYR A 358 25.32 8.82 1.14
N ILE A 359 24.17 9.50 1.17
CA ILE A 359 23.48 9.96 -0.02
C ILE A 359 24.19 11.17 -0.61
N ARG A 360 24.66 12.10 0.25
CA ARG A 360 25.35 13.34 -0.15
C ARG A 360 26.84 13.12 -0.42
N ASP A 361 27.55 12.47 0.49
CA ASP A 361 28.97 12.19 0.38
C ASP A 361 29.22 10.77 -0.13
N LYS A 362 29.57 10.65 -1.41
CA LYS A 362 29.86 9.37 -2.08
C LYS A 362 31.17 8.71 -1.62
N SER A 363 32.00 9.41 -0.85
CA SER A 363 33.19 8.81 -0.23
C SER A 363 32.84 7.91 0.96
N LEU A 364 31.63 8.05 1.54
CA LEU A 364 31.20 7.25 2.68
C LEU A 364 30.89 5.82 2.25
N PRO A 365 31.37 4.80 2.99
CA PRO A 365 31.20 3.41 2.61
C PRO A 365 29.75 2.95 2.84
N ILE A 366 29.08 2.55 1.76
CA ILE A 366 27.71 2.03 1.80
C ILE A 366 27.61 0.71 1.00
N ALA A 367 27.18 -0.37 1.65
CA ALA A 367 26.94 -1.64 0.98
C ALA A 367 25.56 -1.67 0.35
N LYS A 368 25.46 -2.36 -0.79
CA LYS A 368 24.23 -2.51 -1.55
C LYS A 368 23.96 -3.99 -1.81
N SER A 369 22.69 -4.37 -1.79
CA SER A 369 22.26 -5.69 -2.27
C SER A 369 22.46 -5.82 -3.78
N ARG A 370 22.31 -7.04 -4.31
CA ARG A 370 22.28 -7.28 -5.77
C ARG A 370 21.20 -6.47 -6.52
N MET A 371 20.14 -6.06 -5.82
CA MET A 371 19.06 -5.23 -6.37
C MET A 371 19.27 -3.72 -6.11
N GLY A 372 20.43 -3.32 -5.60
CA GLY A 372 20.78 -1.92 -5.34
C GLY A 372 20.23 -1.33 -4.04
N LYS A 373 19.51 -2.11 -3.23
CA LYS A 373 19.03 -1.69 -1.90
C LYS A 373 20.19 -1.40 -0.94
N TYR A 374 20.14 -0.32 -0.19
CA TYR A 374 21.13 -0.02 0.85
C TYR A 374 21.03 -1.03 2.00
N LEU A 375 22.16 -1.61 2.41
CA LEU A 375 22.23 -2.64 3.46
C LEU A 375 22.53 -2.05 4.85
N VAL A 376 22.51 -0.73 4.97
CA VAL A 376 22.68 -0.01 6.23
C VAL A 376 21.35 0.23 6.95
N ASP A 377 20.25 0.09 6.22
CA ASP A 377 18.91 0.38 6.71
C ASP A 377 18.49 -0.67 7.76
N TYR A 378 17.81 -0.22 8.81
CA TYR A 378 17.36 -1.07 9.91
C TYR A 378 16.24 -2.00 9.45
N ASP A 379 16.43 -3.31 9.45
CA ASP A 379 15.32 -4.23 9.13
C ASP A 379 15.08 -5.26 10.24
N VAL A 380 14.14 -4.95 11.15
CA VAL A 380 13.37 -5.99 11.88
C VAL A 380 12.28 -6.46 10.92
N PHE A 381 11.36 -5.57 10.53
CA PHE A 381 10.41 -5.78 9.43
C PHE A 381 10.14 -4.45 8.70
N PRO A 382 10.43 -4.33 7.39
CA PRO A 382 10.24 -3.09 6.64
C PRO A 382 8.80 -2.52 6.65
N SER A 383 7.80 -3.35 6.87
CA SER A 383 6.39 -2.98 7.02
C SER A 383 5.65 -4.03 7.85
N LEU A 384 4.49 -3.66 8.41
CA LEU A 384 3.58 -4.57 9.09
C LEU A 384 2.38 -4.90 8.19
N ALA A 385 1.99 -6.17 8.17
CA ALA A 385 0.88 -6.67 7.36
C ALA A 385 -0.45 -6.67 8.09
N PHE A 386 -1.52 -6.45 7.33
CA PHE A 386 -2.88 -6.66 7.77
C PHE A 386 -3.34 -8.06 7.33
N ASN A 387 -3.71 -8.92 8.27
CA ASN A 387 -4.36 -10.20 7.97
C ASN A 387 -5.84 -9.95 7.62
N SER A 388 -6.12 -9.79 6.33
CA SER A 388 -7.44 -9.50 5.78
C SER A 388 -8.20 -10.76 5.39
N TYR A 389 -9.52 -10.74 5.59
CA TYR A 389 -10.39 -11.77 5.05
C TYR A 389 -10.52 -11.63 3.55
N PHE A 390 -10.26 -12.72 2.82
CA PHE A 390 -10.43 -12.75 1.38
C PHE A 390 -11.86 -13.10 1.06
N TYR A 391 -12.61 -12.10 0.60
CA TYR A 391 -13.93 -12.25 0.01
C TYR A 391 -13.82 -12.18 -1.51
N GLU A 392 -14.68 -12.91 -2.20
CA GLU A 392 -14.73 -12.93 -3.65
C GLU A 392 -16.13 -12.50 -4.12
N TYR A 393 -16.18 -11.50 -4.99
CA TYR A 393 -17.33 -10.92 -5.68
C TYR A 393 -18.50 -10.36 -4.83
N SER A 394 -18.63 -10.79 -3.58
CA SER A 394 -19.59 -10.35 -2.55
C SER A 394 -19.13 -10.84 -1.17
N PHE A 395 -19.69 -10.28 -0.10
CA PHE A 395 -19.38 -10.73 1.27
C PHE A 395 -19.95 -12.13 1.61
N ASN A 396 -20.76 -12.74 0.74
CA ASN A 396 -21.31 -14.08 0.96
C ASN A 396 -20.27 -15.17 0.74
N MET A 397 -19.17 -14.85 0.08
CA MET A 397 -18.08 -15.78 -0.16
C MET A 397 -16.85 -15.42 0.61
N VAL A 398 -16.28 -16.38 1.31
CA VAL A 398 -15.02 -16.20 2.01
C VAL A 398 -14.11 -17.37 1.73
N LYS A 399 -12.83 -17.09 1.46
CA LYS A 399 -11.84 -18.14 1.18
C LYS A 399 -11.71 -19.14 2.33
N LYS A 400 -11.67 -18.65 3.58
CA LYS A 400 -11.76 -19.46 4.81
C LYS A 400 -12.47 -18.70 5.92
N LYS A 401 -13.38 -19.35 6.64
CA LYS A 401 -14.13 -18.69 7.74
C LYS A 401 -13.26 -18.39 8.97
N GLN A 402 -12.28 -19.26 9.27
CA GLN A 402 -11.60 -19.24 10.57
C GLN A 402 -10.44 -18.25 10.64
N ILE A 403 -9.77 -17.96 9.52
CA ILE A 403 -8.53 -17.16 9.46
C ILE A 403 -8.63 -16.12 8.34
N GLY A 404 -8.00 -14.95 8.50
CA GLY A 404 -7.72 -14.08 7.36
C GLY A 404 -6.67 -14.74 6.46
N ASN A 405 -6.75 -14.51 5.15
CA ASN A 405 -5.99 -15.25 4.15
C ASN A 405 -5.16 -14.35 3.22
N SER A 406 -5.31 -13.05 3.35
CA SER A 406 -4.51 -12.04 2.68
C SER A 406 -3.69 -11.32 3.76
N PHE A 407 -2.43 -11.02 3.47
CA PHE A 407 -1.53 -10.31 4.39
C PHE A 407 -1.26 -8.89 3.91
N HIS A 408 -2.28 -8.28 3.33
CA HIS A 408 -2.25 -6.94 2.79
C HIS A 408 -3.56 -6.18 3.08
N PRO A 409 -3.57 -4.83 3.05
CA PRO A 409 -2.45 -3.92 2.74
C PRO A 409 -1.33 -4.00 3.78
N ASN A 410 -0.25 -3.25 3.58
CA ASN A 410 0.84 -3.14 4.55
C ASN A 410 1.00 -1.68 5.00
N ILE A 411 1.39 -1.46 6.26
CA ILE A 411 1.66 -0.14 6.84
C ILE A 411 3.14 0.01 7.17
N ALA A 412 3.64 1.22 6.97
CA ALA A 412 4.99 1.61 7.29
C ALA A 412 5.06 3.01 7.93
N ILE A 413 5.98 3.18 8.86
CA ILE A 413 6.47 4.47 9.37
C ILE A 413 7.45 5.04 8.35
N PHE A 414 7.27 6.33 8.02
CA PHE A 414 8.26 7.09 7.28
C PHE A 414 9.41 7.50 8.21
N ASP A 415 10.63 7.14 7.81
CA ASP A 415 11.85 7.42 8.55
C ASP A 415 12.69 8.49 7.85
N ALA A 416 12.62 9.72 8.36
CA ALA A 416 13.45 10.81 7.85
C ALA A 416 14.96 10.52 7.92
N ARG A 417 15.44 9.73 8.90
CA ARG A 417 16.86 9.40 9.03
C ARG A 417 17.36 8.61 7.82
N ARG A 418 16.64 7.54 7.47
CA ARG A 418 16.86 6.79 6.22
C ARG A 418 16.78 7.71 5.01
N SER A 419 15.75 8.56 4.96
CA SER A 419 15.50 9.48 3.86
C SER A 419 16.67 10.45 3.61
N LEU A 420 17.29 10.92 4.70
CA LEU A 420 18.46 11.79 4.72
C LEU A 420 19.78 11.04 4.50
N GLY A 421 19.77 9.71 4.47
CA GLY A 421 20.95 8.88 4.26
C GLY A 421 21.93 8.91 5.44
N GLN A 422 21.40 8.99 6.66
CA GLN A 422 22.19 9.00 7.89
C GLN A 422 22.41 7.57 8.40
N TYR A 423 23.57 7.32 9.00
CA TYR A 423 23.87 6.02 9.62
C TYR A 423 23.07 5.80 10.90
N PRO A 424 22.81 4.54 11.26
CA PRO A 424 22.12 4.23 12.49
C PRO A 424 22.97 4.50 13.74
N GLN A 425 22.34 4.84 14.86
CA GLN A 425 23.03 4.94 16.15
C GLN A 425 23.28 3.56 16.77
N TYR A 426 22.33 2.64 16.62
CA TYR A 426 22.39 1.29 17.18
C TYR A 426 22.02 0.24 16.13
N THR A 427 22.59 -0.94 16.29
CA THR A 427 22.20 -2.14 15.56
C THR A 427 20.98 -2.77 16.22
N LEU A 428 20.21 -3.57 15.47
CA LEU A 428 19.05 -4.30 15.99
C LEU A 428 19.37 -5.34 17.06
N ASN A 429 20.66 -5.62 17.29
CA ASN A 429 21.14 -6.48 18.37
C ASN A 429 21.38 -5.72 19.67
N GLY A 430 21.11 -4.42 19.69
CA GLY A 430 21.33 -3.54 20.84
C GLY A 430 22.73 -2.95 20.94
N ASN A 431 23.64 -3.26 20.02
CA ASN A 431 25.01 -2.71 20.05
C ASN A 431 25.09 -1.35 19.37
N LYS A 432 25.92 -0.43 19.89
CA LYS A 432 26.24 0.83 19.22
C LYS A 432 26.77 0.58 17.82
N TYR A 433 26.29 1.33 16.84
CA TYR A 433 26.71 1.17 15.46
C TYR A 433 28.19 1.50 15.30
N ASN A 434 28.89 0.71 14.47
CA ASN A 434 30.30 0.88 14.23
C ASN A 434 30.57 0.80 12.73
N LEU A 435 30.86 1.96 12.13
CA LEU A 435 31.09 2.11 10.70
C LEU A 435 32.27 1.25 10.20
N LYS A 436 33.35 1.16 10.99
CA LYS A 436 34.53 0.34 10.65
C LYS A 436 34.18 -1.15 10.59
N LYS A 437 33.41 -1.65 11.57
CA LYS A 437 32.91 -3.03 11.58
C LYS A 437 32.00 -3.30 10.38
N TYR A 438 31.09 -2.37 10.06
CA TYR A 438 30.21 -2.46 8.90
C TYR A 438 31.01 -2.50 7.59
N ALA A 439 31.95 -1.56 7.39
CA ALA A 439 32.78 -1.51 6.19
C ALA A 439 33.62 -2.78 6.00
N ASN A 440 34.16 -3.34 7.09
CA ASN A 440 34.89 -4.60 7.06
C ASN A 440 33.99 -5.80 6.72
N GLN A 441 32.77 -5.86 7.30
CA GLN A 441 31.80 -6.93 7.06
C GLN A 441 31.42 -7.04 5.58
N TYR A 442 31.29 -5.91 4.89
CA TYR A 442 30.90 -5.85 3.48
C TYR A 442 32.08 -5.65 2.53
N HIS A 443 33.32 -5.74 3.02
CA HIS A 443 34.54 -5.58 2.21
C HIS A 443 34.57 -4.28 1.40
N LEU A 444 34.05 -3.19 1.96
CA LEU A 444 33.90 -1.90 1.27
C LEU A 444 35.22 -1.12 1.15
N VAL A 445 36.27 -1.55 1.85
CA VAL A 445 37.58 -0.89 1.87
C VAL A 445 38.67 -1.97 1.87
N LYS A 446 39.81 -1.73 1.20
CA LYS A 446 41.00 -2.60 1.32
C LYS A 446 41.53 -2.52 2.75
N ARG A 447 41.95 -3.66 3.34
CA ARG A 447 42.34 -3.83 4.77
C ARG A 447 43.31 -2.79 5.34
N ASN A 448 44.02 -2.01 4.51
CA ASN A 448 45.03 -1.02 4.90
C ASN A 448 44.73 0.44 4.49
N GLU A 449 43.52 0.75 3.98
CA GLU A 449 43.13 2.11 3.51
C GLU A 449 42.08 2.79 4.40
N ILE A 450 41.91 2.34 5.65
CA ILE A 450 41.12 3.10 6.62
C ILE A 450 41.99 4.28 7.06
N LYS A 451 41.94 5.40 6.33
CA LYS A 451 42.42 6.67 6.88
C LYS A 451 41.47 7.03 8.03
N GLU A 452 42.00 7.17 9.23
CA GLU A 452 41.26 7.71 10.37
C GLU A 452 40.54 9.01 9.96
N ASP A 453 41.14 9.84 9.11
CA ASP A 453 40.56 11.08 8.54
C ASP A 453 39.17 10.95 7.87
N ILE A 454 38.84 9.83 7.20
CA ILE A 454 37.51 9.63 6.55
C ILE A 454 36.45 9.30 7.61
N ILE A 455 36.88 8.58 8.66
CA ILE A 455 36.04 8.21 9.80
C ILE A 455 35.93 9.38 10.80
N GLU A 456 36.98 10.18 10.98
CA GLU A 456 37.14 11.25 11.98
C GLU A 456 36.89 12.68 11.47
N GLY A 457 36.69 12.89 10.16
CA GLY A 457 36.05 14.11 9.66
C GLY A 457 36.96 15.35 9.54
N ASN A 458 37.57 15.52 8.37
CA ASN A 458 38.14 16.81 7.95
C ASN A 458 37.39 17.46 6.77
N HIS A 459 36.17 17.01 6.45
CA HIS A 459 35.29 17.70 5.51
C HIS A 459 34.07 18.22 6.27
N ALA A 460 34.17 19.47 6.75
CA ALA A 460 33.01 20.19 7.25
C ALA A 460 32.10 20.53 6.05
N LEU A 461 31.01 19.77 5.90
CA LEU A 461 29.89 20.22 5.08
C LEU A 461 29.05 21.12 6.00
N ILE A 462 29.06 22.42 5.72
CA ILE A 462 28.17 23.36 6.41
C ILE A 462 26.81 23.26 5.70
N TYR A 463 25.81 22.84 6.45
CA TYR A 463 24.44 22.68 5.98
C TYR A 463 23.62 23.90 6.38
N ASP A 464 22.95 24.56 5.43
CA ASP A 464 22.13 25.76 5.69
C ASP A 464 20.63 25.50 5.51
N ASP A 465 19.80 26.37 6.08
CA ASP A 465 18.33 26.28 6.03
C ASP A 465 17.77 26.43 4.58
N ASN A 466 18.61 26.73 3.59
CA ASN A 466 18.25 26.83 2.17
C ASN A 466 18.55 25.53 1.37
N ASP A 467 18.75 24.39 2.04
CA ASP A 467 19.08 23.07 1.44
C ASP A 467 18.14 22.61 0.29
N THR A 468 16.92 23.16 0.15
CA THR A 468 16.06 22.94 -1.04
C THR A 468 16.61 23.60 -2.32
N ASN A 469 17.35 24.71 -2.20
CA ASN A 469 17.98 25.42 -3.31
C ASN A 469 19.36 24.84 -3.70
N MET A 470 19.91 23.90 -2.92
CA MET A 470 21.17 23.20 -3.22
C MET A 470 20.99 21.90 -4.04
N GLY A 471 19.77 21.59 -4.49
CA GLY A 471 19.51 20.37 -5.28
C GLY A 471 19.47 19.09 -4.44
N ILE A 472 19.19 19.21 -3.14
CA ILE A 472 19.09 18.09 -2.22
C ILE A 472 17.67 17.54 -2.24
N ASP A 473 17.58 16.25 -2.52
CA ASP A 473 16.33 15.52 -2.45
C ASP A 473 16.13 14.92 -1.04
N PRO A 474 15.25 15.48 -0.19
CA PRO A 474 15.03 14.99 1.18
C PRO A 474 14.28 13.66 1.22
N TYR A 475 13.84 13.13 0.08
CA TYR A 475 13.17 11.83 -0.06
C TYR A 475 14.08 10.77 -0.67
N GLN A 476 15.34 11.09 -0.98
CA GLN A 476 16.25 10.24 -1.75
C GLN A 476 16.40 8.83 -1.15
N GLY A 477 16.41 8.68 0.19
CA GLY A 477 16.46 7.38 0.84
C GLY A 477 15.22 6.49 0.65
N TYR A 478 14.11 7.05 0.18
CA TYR A 478 12.87 6.36 -0.22
C TYR A 478 12.65 6.35 -1.75
N THR A 479 13.67 6.71 -2.53
CA THR A 479 13.64 6.67 -3.99
C THR A 479 14.46 5.51 -4.52
N TYR A 480 14.17 5.12 -5.76
CA TYR A 480 15.00 4.19 -6.50
C TYR A 480 15.45 4.86 -7.81
N THR A 481 16.75 4.79 -8.11
CA THR A 481 17.31 5.57 -9.24
C THR A 481 16.85 5.08 -10.62
N ASP A 482 16.30 3.86 -10.72
CA ASP A 482 15.80 3.29 -11.97
C ASP A 482 14.33 2.86 -11.87
N ASN A 483 13.44 3.83 -12.05
CA ASN A 483 11.98 3.64 -12.00
C ASN A 483 11.34 3.34 -13.37
N ASN A 484 12.14 3.23 -14.43
CA ASN A 484 11.63 3.09 -15.80
C ASN A 484 11.68 1.64 -16.31
N THR A 485 12.32 0.73 -15.57
CA THR A 485 12.38 -0.68 -15.95
C THR A 485 12.24 -1.61 -14.74
N PRO A 486 11.60 -2.79 -14.93
CA PRO A 486 11.49 -3.81 -13.89
C PRO A 486 12.81 -4.50 -13.54
N ASN A 487 13.90 -4.25 -14.29
CA ASN A 487 15.16 -4.98 -14.16
C ASN A 487 15.95 -4.69 -12.87
N ARG A 488 15.49 -3.75 -12.02
CA ARG A 488 16.10 -3.40 -10.72
C ARG A 488 17.62 -3.20 -10.82
N LYS A 489 18.05 -2.39 -11.79
CA LYS A 489 19.46 -2.03 -12.01
C LYS A 489 19.89 -0.74 -11.29
N GLY A 490 18.92 -0.02 -10.73
CA GLY A 490 19.16 1.18 -9.94
C GLY A 490 19.61 0.87 -8.52
N GLU A 491 19.57 1.89 -7.70
CA GLU A 491 19.97 1.87 -6.29
C GLU A 491 18.94 2.60 -5.44
N GLY A 492 18.82 2.21 -4.16
CA GLY A 492 17.91 2.85 -3.20
C GLY A 492 16.73 1.97 -2.76
N TYR A 493 15.63 2.61 -2.39
CA TYR A 493 14.47 1.97 -1.78
C TYR A 493 13.51 1.40 -2.81
N LEU A 494 13.33 0.08 -2.78
CA LEU A 494 12.36 -0.62 -3.62
C LEU A 494 11.01 -0.71 -2.90
N GLY A 495 10.22 0.36 -2.96
CA GLY A 495 8.94 0.46 -2.25
C GLY A 495 7.99 -0.71 -2.51
N GLU A 496 7.95 -1.25 -3.73
CA GLU A 496 7.11 -2.41 -4.01
C GLU A 496 7.60 -3.68 -3.28
N SER A 497 8.91 -3.83 -3.06
CA SER A 497 9.43 -5.00 -2.35
C SER A 497 9.42 -4.83 -0.84
N GLU A 498 9.77 -3.63 -0.36
CA GLU A 498 9.91 -3.32 1.06
C GLU A 498 8.59 -3.01 1.74
N VAL A 499 7.61 -2.45 1.03
CA VAL A 499 6.29 -2.19 1.61
C VAL A 499 5.35 -3.32 1.25
N ARG A 500 5.22 -3.69 -0.03
CA ARG A 500 4.14 -4.59 -0.49
C ARG A 500 4.46 -6.08 -0.34
N PHE A 501 5.61 -6.54 -0.83
CA PHE A 501 5.87 -7.98 -0.96
C PHE A 501 6.57 -8.63 0.24
N VAL A 502 7.10 -7.83 1.17
CA VAL A 502 7.87 -8.35 2.32
C VAL A 502 7.04 -9.21 3.27
N THR A 503 5.72 -9.04 3.29
CA THR A 503 4.80 -9.74 4.19
C THR A 503 4.19 -11.00 3.59
N ASN A 504 4.47 -11.30 2.32
CA ASN A 504 3.96 -12.52 1.69
C ASN A 504 4.73 -13.76 2.20
N PRO A 505 4.05 -14.74 2.83
CA PRO A 505 4.71 -15.92 3.38
C PRO A 505 5.45 -16.70 2.30
N ASN A 506 6.71 -17.03 2.56
CA ASN A 506 7.55 -17.85 1.70
C ASN A 506 8.59 -18.62 2.53
N LYS A 507 9.46 -19.40 1.88
CA LYS A 507 10.48 -20.22 2.57
C LYS A 507 11.47 -19.39 3.42
N SER A 508 11.66 -18.11 3.11
CA SER A 508 12.53 -17.18 3.84
C SER A 508 11.81 -16.31 4.88
N THR A 509 10.48 -16.44 5.01
CA THR A 509 9.72 -15.77 6.08
C THR A 509 10.21 -16.26 7.44
N SER A 510 10.63 -15.33 8.28
CA SER A 510 11.12 -15.64 9.62
C SER A 510 9.96 -16.05 10.53
N ASP A 511 10.25 -16.92 11.50
CA ASP A 511 9.24 -17.41 12.45
C ASP A 511 8.72 -16.32 13.40
N ASN A 512 9.41 -15.17 13.45
CA ASN A 512 9.04 -14.01 14.25
C ASN A 512 8.26 -12.94 13.47
N GLN A 513 7.99 -13.13 12.17
CA GLN A 513 7.21 -12.19 11.38
C GLN A 513 5.71 -12.29 11.70
N ILE A 514 5.09 -11.13 11.95
CA ILE A 514 3.72 -11.03 12.45
C ILE A 514 2.84 -10.17 11.53
N SER A 515 1.53 -10.34 11.68
CA SER A 515 0.50 -9.54 11.02
C SER A 515 -0.63 -9.22 11.99
N PHE A 516 -1.29 -8.10 11.79
CA PHE A 516 -2.47 -7.72 12.57
C PHE A 516 -3.59 -8.72 12.34
N TYR A 517 -4.14 -9.30 13.41
CA TYR A 517 -5.17 -10.35 13.33
C TYR A 517 -6.51 -9.82 12.80
N LYS A 518 -7.04 -10.46 11.74
CA LYS A 518 -8.40 -10.20 11.17
C LYS A 518 -8.71 -8.70 11.03
N SER A 519 -7.80 -8.02 10.36
CA SER A 519 -7.62 -6.57 10.43
C SER A 519 -8.05 -5.83 9.16
N GLY A 520 -8.69 -6.51 8.22
CA GLY A 520 -9.18 -5.90 6.99
C GLY A 520 -10.04 -6.82 6.15
N TRP A 521 -10.49 -6.28 5.03
CA TRP A 521 -11.25 -6.94 3.98
C TRP A 521 -10.43 -6.90 2.69
N HIS A 522 -10.32 -8.03 2.03
CA HIS A 522 -9.86 -8.14 0.66
C HIS A 522 -11.09 -8.46 -0.19
N MET A 523 -11.65 -7.44 -0.85
CA MET A 523 -12.91 -7.47 -1.60
C MET A 523 -12.63 -7.78 -3.08
N SER A 524 -12.06 -8.96 -3.31
CA SER A 524 -11.61 -9.40 -4.64
C SER A 524 -12.78 -9.41 -5.62
N SER A 525 -12.64 -8.72 -6.75
CA SER A 525 -13.64 -8.72 -7.84
C SER A 525 -15.02 -8.16 -7.48
N PHE A 526 -15.11 -7.23 -6.51
CA PHE A 526 -16.38 -6.56 -6.15
C PHE A 526 -16.78 -5.54 -7.23
N LEU A 527 -17.25 -6.05 -8.37
CA LEU A 527 -17.68 -5.27 -9.52
C LEU A 527 -19.19 -5.35 -9.70
N PRO A 528 -19.84 -4.24 -10.10
CA PRO A 528 -21.30 -4.14 -10.11
C PRO A 528 -21.93 -5.08 -11.13
N ASN A 529 -21.47 -5.07 -12.38
CA ASN A 529 -22.11 -5.81 -13.49
C ASN A 529 -21.08 -6.33 -14.51
N MET A 530 -21.56 -7.14 -15.47
CA MET A 530 -20.71 -7.82 -16.44
C MET A 530 -19.83 -6.87 -17.29
N PRO A 531 -20.31 -5.73 -17.80
CA PRO A 531 -19.45 -4.77 -18.50
C PRO A 531 -18.23 -4.33 -17.68
N ASN A 532 -18.42 -4.08 -16.38
CA ASN A 532 -17.34 -3.72 -15.46
C ASN A 532 -16.36 -4.88 -15.23
N PHE A 533 -16.84 -6.12 -15.11
CA PHE A 533 -15.98 -7.32 -15.10
C PHE A 533 -15.10 -7.41 -16.34
N MET A 534 -15.69 -7.23 -17.52
CA MET A 534 -14.98 -7.33 -18.78
C MET A 534 -13.95 -6.21 -18.93
N ASN A 535 -14.25 -5.00 -18.45
CA ASN A 535 -13.29 -3.90 -18.41
C ASN A 535 -12.12 -4.19 -17.47
N LYS A 536 -12.38 -4.73 -16.27
CA LYS A 536 -11.33 -5.15 -15.33
C LYS A 536 -10.44 -6.22 -15.96
N LEU A 537 -11.02 -7.29 -16.51
CA LEU A 537 -10.27 -8.39 -17.13
C LEU A 537 -9.33 -7.92 -18.24
N LYS A 538 -9.78 -6.98 -19.07
CA LYS A 538 -8.95 -6.37 -20.12
C LYS A 538 -7.81 -5.52 -19.56
N SER A 539 -7.98 -4.93 -18.38
CA SER A 539 -7.05 -3.95 -17.80
C SER A 539 -6.02 -4.53 -16.82
N TYR A 540 -6.30 -5.74 -16.30
CA TYR A 540 -5.66 -6.28 -15.11
C TYR A 540 -4.39 -7.10 -15.39
N SER A 541 -3.60 -7.34 -14.34
CA SER A 541 -2.33 -8.08 -14.47
C SER A 541 -2.49 -9.56 -14.81
N HIS A 542 -3.69 -10.11 -14.60
CA HIS A 542 -4.07 -11.46 -15.04
C HIS A 542 -4.62 -11.50 -16.48
N TYR A 543 -4.51 -10.41 -17.25
CA TYR A 543 -4.95 -10.34 -18.65
C TYR A 543 -4.47 -11.53 -19.51
N ASP A 544 -3.23 -11.99 -19.28
CA ASP A 544 -2.64 -13.10 -20.02
C ASP A 544 -3.40 -14.43 -19.86
N GLU A 545 -4.19 -14.58 -18.79
CA GLU A 545 -5.01 -15.79 -18.55
C GLU A 545 -6.29 -15.81 -19.39
N PHE A 546 -6.77 -14.66 -19.85
CA PHE A 546 -8.07 -14.52 -20.52
C PHE A 546 -7.96 -14.07 -21.99
N LYS A 547 -6.79 -13.55 -22.42
CA LYS A 547 -6.60 -12.94 -23.73
C LYS A 547 -6.93 -13.83 -24.95
N ASN A 548 -6.91 -15.15 -24.77
CA ASN A 548 -7.18 -16.11 -25.85
C ASN A 548 -8.65 -16.54 -25.94
N LEU A 549 -9.49 -16.11 -25.00
CA LEU A 549 -10.93 -16.42 -24.97
C LEU A 549 -11.72 -15.31 -25.69
N SER A 550 -12.78 -15.68 -26.38
CA SER A 550 -13.78 -14.74 -26.92
C SER A 550 -14.57 -14.06 -25.80
N TYR A 551 -15.28 -12.98 -26.13
CA TYR A 551 -16.10 -12.24 -25.17
C TYR A 551 -17.17 -13.12 -24.50
N GLU A 552 -17.86 -13.96 -25.28
CA GLU A 552 -18.90 -14.85 -24.74
C GLU A 552 -18.29 -15.96 -23.87
N GLU A 553 -17.15 -16.54 -24.27
CA GLU A 553 -16.45 -17.54 -23.44
C GLU A 553 -15.96 -16.95 -22.11
N GLN A 554 -15.43 -15.72 -22.13
CA GLN A 554 -15.04 -15.01 -20.91
C GLN A 554 -16.25 -14.79 -20.00
N LYS A 555 -17.35 -14.27 -20.55
CA LYS A 555 -18.59 -14.02 -19.81
C LYS A 555 -19.16 -15.31 -19.21
N GLU A 556 -19.27 -16.37 -20.00
CA GLU A 556 -19.73 -17.68 -19.54
C GLU A 556 -18.81 -18.24 -18.45
N SER A 557 -17.48 -18.10 -18.60
CA SER A 557 -16.53 -18.53 -17.58
C SER A 557 -16.72 -17.80 -16.27
N ILE A 558 -16.94 -16.48 -16.28
CA ILE A 558 -17.18 -15.67 -15.07
C ILE A 558 -18.47 -16.14 -14.39
N ILE A 559 -19.56 -16.25 -15.15
CA ILE A 559 -20.87 -16.66 -14.62
C ILE A 559 -20.77 -18.05 -13.99
N ASN A 560 -20.18 -19.02 -14.71
CA ASN A 560 -20.01 -20.38 -14.22
C ASN A 560 -19.14 -20.40 -12.94
N ARG A 561 -18.05 -19.63 -12.90
CA ARG A 561 -17.21 -19.54 -11.70
C ARG A 561 -17.95 -18.94 -10.51
N ILE A 562 -18.76 -17.91 -10.72
CA ILE A 562 -19.58 -17.32 -9.65
C ILE A 562 -20.58 -18.36 -9.12
N HIS A 563 -21.31 -19.05 -10.00
CA HIS A 563 -22.27 -20.09 -9.60
C HIS A 563 -21.61 -21.30 -8.93
N GLU A 564 -20.40 -21.69 -9.36
CA GLU A 564 -19.62 -22.78 -8.75
C GLU A 564 -18.85 -22.37 -7.49
N HIS A 565 -19.03 -21.12 -7.05
CA HIS A 565 -18.32 -20.54 -5.92
C HIS A 565 -16.78 -20.57 -6.05
N ARG A 566 -16.24 -20.26 -7.23
CA ARG A 566 -14.80 -20.30 -7.51
C ARG A 566 -14.18 -18.93 -7.69
N TYR A 567 -12.86 -18.89 -7.46
CA TYR A 567 -12.06 -17.71 -7.77
C TYR A 567 -12.11 -17.38 -9.26
N ILE A 568 -12.33 -16.11 -9.59
CA ILE A 568 -12.49 -15.68 -10.98
C ILE A 568 -11.16 -15.78 -11.73
N PHE A 569 -10.05 -15.33 -11.14
CA PHE A 569 -8.75 -15.21 -11.80
C PHE A 569 -7.77 -16.35 -11.48
N GLY A 570 -8.27 -17.56 -11.22
CA GLY A 570 -7.36 -18.67 -10.94
C GLY A 570 -8.05 -19.97 -10.59
N ASN A 571 -7.27 -20.89 -10.04
CA ASN A 571 -7.67 -22.28 -9.87
C ASN A 571 -7.81 -22.66 -8.38
N TYR A 572 -8.42 -21.78 -7.59
CA TYR A 572 -8.77 -22.14 -6.22
C TYR A 572 -9.93 -23.14 -6.20
N PRO A 573 -9.97 -24.04 -5.20
CA PRO A 573 -11.16 -24.85 -4.95
C PRO A 573 -12.36 -23.94 -4.66
N PRO A 574 -13.60 -24.45 -4.77
CA PRO A 574 -14.79 -23.72 -4.36
C PRO A 574 -14.62 -23.15 -2.94
N MET A 575 -14.91 -21.86 -2.78
CA MET A 575 -14.79 -21.16 -1.51
C MET A 575 -16.01 -21.41 -0.63
N GLU A 576 -15.87 -21.10 0.65
CA GLU A 576 -16.95 -21.26 1.59
C GLU A 576 -17.98 -20.13 1.48
N THR A 577 -19.24 -20.44 1.71
CA THR A 577 -20.31 -19.44 1.77
C THR A 577 -20.70 -19.10 3.21
N ILE A 578 -21.06 -17.83 3.44
CA ILE A 578 -21.64 -17.31 4.68
C ILE A 578 -22.93 -16.57 4.37
N ASN A 579 -23.86 -16.60 5.32
CA ASN A 579 -25.06 -15.77 5.24
C ASN A 579 -24.69 -14.37 5.74
N ILE A 580 -24.77 -13.37 4.87
CA ILE A 580 -24.61 -11.99 5.30
C ILE A 580 -25.78 -11.58 6.20
N ASN A 581 -25.45 -10.91 7.30
CA ASN A 581 -26.39 -10.24 8.17
C ASN A 581 -26.00 -8.78 8.28
N LEU A 582 -26.95 -7.87 8.05
CA LEU A 582 -26.74 -6.46 8.35
C LEU A 582 -26.69 -6.29 9.88
N PRO A 583 -25.75 -5.50 10.40
CA PRO A 583 -25.55 -5.38 11.85
C PRO A 583 -26.68 -4.57 12.50
N GLU A 584 -27.35 -5.16 13.50
CA GLU A 584 -28.46 -4.50 14.22
C GLU A 584 -27.98 -3.92 15.56
N THR A 585 -27.16 -4.67 16.28
CA THR A 585 -26.64 -4.31 17.60
C THR A 585 -25.31 -3.56 17.51
N GLN A 586 -24.98 -2.78 18.55
CA GLN A 586 -23.69 -2.05 18.61
C GLN A 586 -22.48 -2.98 18.51
N ASN A 587 -22.57 -4.19 19.05
CA ASN A 587 -21.48 -5.17 19.03
C ASN A 587 -21.31 -5.85 17.66
N GLU A 588 -22.36 -5.92 16.84
CA GLU A 588 -22.25 -6.34 15.44
C GLU A 588 -21.69 -5.22 14.56
N LYS A 589 -22.12 -3.97 14.80
CA LYS A 589 -21.60 -2.79 14.09
C LYS A 589 -20.12 -2.55 14.38
N VAL A 590 -19.72 -2.75 15.62
CA VAL A 590 -18.37 -2.44 16.12
C VAL A 590 -17.90 -3.57 17.06
N PRO A 591 -17.42 -4.71 16.53
CA PRO A 591 -16.99 -5.83 17.37
C PRO A 591 -15.82 -5.45 18.29
N GLY A 592 -15.82 -5.94 19.54
CA GLY A 592 -14.83 -5.62 20.57
C GLY A 592 -13.38 -6.09 20.35
N LEU A 593 -12.97 -6.38 19.10
CA LEU A 593 -11.68 -6.95 18.69
C LEU A 593 -10.45 -6.25 19.30
N TYR A 594 -10.50 -4.97 19.62
CA TYR A 594 -9.35 -4.24 20.13
C TYR A 594 -9.40 -3.94 21.64
N SER A 595 -10.37 -4.51 22.37
CA SER A 595 -10.50 -4.29 23.81
C SER A 595 -9.45 -5.07 24.60
N TYR A 596 -8.64 -4.37 25.39
CA TYR A 596 -7.67 -4.99 26.32
C TYR A 596 -8.36 -5.93 27.31
N LYS A 597 -9.48 -5.49 27.90
CA LYS A 597 -10.27 -6.29 28.83
C LYS A 597 -10.80 -7.58 28.20
N LEU A 598 -11.26 -7.52 26.94
CA LEU A 598 -11.71 -8.70 26.21
C LEU A 598 -10.58 -9.70 26.00
N TRP A 599 -9.40 -9.23 25.60
CA TRP A 599 -8.25 -10.09 25.38
C TRP A 599 -7.72 -10.71 26.66
N LYS A 600 -7.70 -9.98 27.79
CA LYS A 600 -7.37 -10.57 29.10
C LYS A 600 -8.36 -11.66 29.52
N LYS A 601 -9.64 -11.50 29.19
CA LYS A 601 -10.64 -12.55 29.40
C LYS A 601 -10.35 -13.78 28.53
N ILE A 602 -10.07 -13.59 27.24
CA ILE A 602 -9.72 -14.68 26.31
C ILE A 602 -8.45 -15.43 26.78
N GLU A 603 -7.43 -14.70 27.22
CA GLU A 603 -6.20 -15.27 27.78
C GLU A 603 -6.47 -16.09 29.04
N SER A 604 -7.38 -15.63 29.93
CA SER A 604 -7.76 -16.39 31.13
C SER A 604 -8.55 -17.66 30.83
N GLU A 605 -9.43 -17.63 29.82
CA GLU A 605 -10.21 -18.81 29.38
C GLU A 605 -9.33 -19.89 28.74
N PHE A 606 -8.16 -19.53 28.18
CA PHE A 606 -7.28 -20.48 27.51
C PHE A 606 -6.55 -21.46 28.42
N ASN A 607 -6.37 -21.11 29.71
CA ASN A 607 -5.69 -21.99 30.65
C ASN A 607 -6.58 -23.19 31.07
N GLU A 608 -7.85 -23.19 30.68
CA GLU A 608 -8.78 -24.30 30.84
C GLU A 608 -8.94 -24.97 29.46
N ASP A 609 -8.77 -26.29 29.35
CA ASP A 609 -8.68 -27.07 28.10
C ASP A 609 -10.00 -27.14 27.27
N ILE A 610 -10.79 -26.07 27.26
CA ILE A 610 -12.14 -25.98 26.70
C ILE A 610 -12.15 -25.00 25.51
N GLU A 611 -13.04 -25.26 24.55
CA GLU A 611 -13.36 -24.34 23.46
C GLU A 611 -13.65 -22.92 23.99
N ILE A 612 -12.82 -21.93 23.62
CA ILE A 612 -12.92 -20.56 24.13
C ILE A 612 -14.15 -19.88 23.51
N ASN A 613 -15.26 -19.95 24.24
CA ASN A 613 -16.55 -19.42 23.80
C ASN A 613 -16.46 -17.92 23.49
N THR A 614 -15.68 -17.15 24.25
CA THR A 614 -15.52 -15.71 24.02
C THR A 614 -14.81 -15.43 22.68
N LEU A 615 -13.70 -16.12 22.38
CA LEU A 615 -12.97 -15.98 21.11
C LEU A 615 -13.83 -16.44 19.92
N ARG A 616 -14.60 -17.51 20.08
CA ARG A 616 -15.50 -18.00 19.04
C ARG A 616 -16.59 -16.99 18.69
N LYS A 617 -17.24 -16.41 19.71
CA LYS A 617 -18.24 -15.34 19.52
C LYS A 617 -17.63 -14.12 18.84
N LEU A 618 -16.45 -13.69 19.28
CA LEU A 618 -15.73 -12.58 18.66
C LEU A 618 -15.42 -12.86 17.18
N ASN A 619 -14.91 -14.06 16.87
CA ASN A 619 -14.59 -14.48 15.51
C ASN A 619 -15.82 -14.51 14.60
N TYR A 620 -16.98 -14.90 15.12
CA TYR A 620 -18.24 -14.86 14.38
C TYR A 620 -18.62 -13.42 14.01
N LEU A 621 -18.55 -12.49 14.97
CA LEU A 621 -18.86 -11.08 14.74
C LEU A 621 -17.91 -10.46 13.70
N ILE A 622 -16.61 -10.72 13.84
CA ILE A 622 -15.60 -10.18 12.92
C ILE A 622 -15.78 -10.71 11.49
N LEU A 623 -16.18 -11.97 11.33
CA LEU A 623 -16.41 -12.57 10.00
C LEU A 623 -17.59 -11.91 9.26
N HIS A 624 -18.56 -11.36 9.99
CA HIS A 624 -19.73 -10.66 9.45
C HIS A 624 -19.59 -9.13 9.55
N GLU A 625 -18.42 -8.62 9.96
CA GLU A 625 -18.17 -7.19 9.97
C GLU A 625 -18.08 -6.70 8.51
N LEU A 626 -18.82 -5.65 8.19
CA LEU A 626 -18.89 -5.04 6.86
C LEU A 626 -18.36 -3.60 6.93
N PRO A 627 -17.82 -3.03 5.84
CA PRO A 627 -17.59 -1.60 5.76
C PRO A 627 -18.88 -0.83 6.07
N ARG A 628 -18.77 0.24 6.85
CA ARG A 628 -19.90 1.05 7.31
C ARG A 628 -20.69 1.68 6.18
N GLN A 629 -20.00 2.23 5.20
CA GLN A 629 -20.59 2.75 3.97
C GLN A 629 -21.45 1.70 3.25
N VAL A 630 -21.07 0.42 3.31
CA VAL A 630 -21.81 -0.67 2.67
C VAL A 630 -23.09 -1.01 3.44
N TRP A 631 -23.01 -1.24 4.76
CA TRP A 631 -24.19 -1.67 5.52
C TRP A 631 -25.15 -0.53 5.87
N GLU A 632 -24.70 0.73 5.89
CA GLU A 632 -25.58 1.90 6.00
C GLU A 632 -26.29 2.23 4.68
N ASN A 633 -25.76 1.77 3.53
CA ASN A 633 -26.32 2.04 2.20
C ASN A 633 -26.51 0.73 1.40
N PRO A 634 -27.30 -0.24 1.90
CA PRO A 634 -27.37 -1.58 1.32
C PRO A 634 -27.92 -1.60 -0.11
N ILE A 635 -28.84 -0.69 -0.47
CA ILE A 635 -29.34 -0.57 -1.84
C ILE A 635 -28.23 -0.15 -2.81
N CYS A 636 -27.37 0.79 -2.41
CA CYS A 636 -26.28 1.29 -3.25
C CYS A 636 -25.25 0.21 -3.58
N TYR A 637 -24.97 -0.65 -2.60
CA TYR A 637 -23.95 -1.69 -2.67
C TYR A 637 -24.56 -3.09 -2.68
N SER A 638 -25.76 -3.23 -3.27
CA SER A 638 -26.54 -4.47 -3.24
C SER A 638 -25.77 -5.67 -3.77
N TYR A 639 -24.99 -5.50 -4.84
CA TYR A 639 -24.13 -6.55 -5.42
C TYR A 639 -22.99 -7.02 -4.50
N MET A 640 -22.58 -6.20 -3.52
CA MET A 640 -21.63 -6.60 -2.49
C MET A 640 -22.28 -7.50 -1.43
N LEU A 641 -23.61 -7.40 -1.27
CA LEU A 641 -24.41 -8.14 -0.27
C LEU A 641 -25.16 -9.33 -0.87
N ASP A 642 -25.49 -9.29 -2.15
CA ASP A 642 -26.18 -10.35 -2.88
C ASP A 642 -25.68 -10.32 -4.32
N ARG A 643 -24.97 -11.38 -4.72
CA ARG A 643 -24.28 -11.44 -6.01
C ARG A 643 -25.23 -11.52 -7.21
N ASP A 644 -26.52 -11.79 -6.98
CA ASP A 644 -27.53 -11.76 -8.04
C ASP A 644 -27.66 -10.36 -8.67
N TYR A 645 -27.43 -9.30 -7.90
CA TYR A 645 -27.47 -7.93 -8.39
C TYR A 645 -26.34 -7.64 -9.39
N GLY A 646 -26.73 -7.07 -10.53
CA GLY A 646 -25.87 -6.81 -11.69
C GLY A 646 -25.54 -8.04 -12.54
N LEU A 647 -26.12 -9.20 -12.21
CA LEU A 647 -26.11 -10.41 -13.05
C LEU A 647 -27.53 -10.77 -13.50
N SER A 648 -28.41 -11.09 -12.55
CA SER A 648 -29.80 -11.50 -12.79
C SER A 648 -30.81 -10.46 -12.28
N LYS A 649 -30.48 -9.74 -11.20
CA LYS A 649 -31.25 -8.60 -10.66
C LYS A 649 -30.63 -7.29 -11.12
N ARG A 650 -31.47 -6.26 -11.31
CA ARG A 650 -31.03 -4.93 -11.75
C ARG A 650 -30.50 -4.11 -10.58
N LEU A 651 -29.47 -3.31 -10.84
CA LEU A 651 -28.90 -2.36 -9.88
C LEU A 651 -29.81 -1.13 -9.76
N TRP A 652 -29.70 -0.39 -8.66
CA TRP A 652 -30.62 0.73 -8.39
C TRP A 652 -30.59 1.80 -9.50
N TRP A 653 -29.42 2.08 -10.06
CA TRP A 653 -29.26 3.05 -11.16
C TRP A 653 -29.70 2.52 -12.53
N GLU A 654 -29.96 1.21 -12.65
CA GLU A 654 -30.57 0.59 -13.84
C GLU A 654 -32.11 0.57 -13.77
N VAL A 655 -32.67 0.91 -12.61
CA VAL A 655 -34.12 1.00 -12.36
C VAL A 655 -34.57 2.45 -12.26
N ILE A 656 -33.81 3.29 -11.56
CA ILE A 656 -34.12 4.71 -11.33
C ILE A 656 -33.57 5.55 -12.49
N PRO A 657 -34.36 6.49 -13.06
CA PRO A 657 -33.91 7.37 -14.13
C PRO A 657 -32.68 8.20 -13.77
N LYS A 658 -31.83 8.49 -14.76
CA LYS A 658 -30.54 9.16 -14.57
C LYS A 658 -30.69 10.55 -13.96
N GLU A 659 -31.75 11.26 -14.32
CA GLU A 659 -32.06 12.61 -13.85
C GLU A 659 -32.33 12.65 -12.34
N GLU A 660 -32.71 11.51 -11.74
CA GLU A 660 -33.06 11.39 -10.33
C GLU A 660 -31.91 10.85 -9.46
N TRP A 661 -30.80 10.37 -10.05
CA TRP A 661 -29.73 9.70 -9.31
C TRP A 661 -29.13 10.55 -8.18
N SER A 662 -29.06 11.87 -8.34
CA SER A 662 -28.47 12.78 -7.34
C SER A 662 -29.45 13.20 -6.24
N THR A 663 -30.75 13.02 -6.44
CA THR A 663 -31.81 13.54 -5.56
C THR A 663 -32.72 12.46 -4.98
N VAL A 664 -32.59 11.21 -5.42
CA VAL A 664 -33.47 10.12 -5.01
C VAL A 664 -33.36 9.85 -3.51
N ASP A 665 -34.52 9.84 -2.83
CA ASP A 665 -34.67 9.35 -1.46
C ASP A 665 -35.27 7.94 -1.52
N PHE A 666 -34.45 6.93 -1.20
CA PHE A 666 -34.87 5.54 -1.23
C PHE A 666 -36.08 5.25 -0.32
N ASN A 667 -36.29 6.04 0.75
CA ASN A 667 -37.42 5.84 1.67
C ASN A 667 -38.77 6.25 1.07
N GLN A 668 -38.76 7.03 -0.02
CA GLN A 668 -39.98 7.52 -0.68
C GLN A 668 -40.36 6.68 -1.90
N LEU A 669 -39.55 5.67 -2.25
CA LEU A 669 -39.82 4.80 -3.39
C LEU A 669 -41.01 3.87 -3.12
N SER A 670 -41.75 3.56 -4.18
CA SER A 670 -42.86 2.61 -4.10
C SER A 670 -42.37 1.20 -3.69
N ASN A 671 -43.23 0.43 -3.01
CA ASN A 671 -42.88 -0.95 -2.62
C ASN A 671 -42.41 -1.80 -3.80
N LYS A 672 -43.04 -1.65 -4.98
CA LYS A 672 -42.66 -2.34 -6.21
C LYS A 672 -41.22 -2.06 -6.62
N VAL A 673 -40.82 -0.78 -6.62
CA VAL A 673 -39.44 -0.40 -6.96
C VAL A 673 -38.47 -0.92 -5.91
N LEU A 674 -38.81 -0.79 -4.62
CA LEU A 674 -37.99 -1.30 -3.53
C LEU A 674 -37.79 -2.82 -3.59
N ASP A 675 -38.80 -3.58 -4.03
CA ASP A 675 -38.69 -5.05 -4.21
C ASP A 675 -37.67 -5.42 -5.29
N GLU A 676 -37.46 -4.56 -6.29
CA GLU A 676 -36.52 -4.83 -7.38
C GLU A 676 -35.06 -4.51 -7.02
N ILE A 677 -34.80 -3.61 -6.06
CA ILE A 677 -33.46 -3.04 -5.80
C ILE A 677 -32.90 -3.31 -4.40
N THR A 678 -33.71 -3.81 -3.46
CA THR A 678 -33.30 -4.02 -2.07
C THR A 678 -32.68 -5.41 -1.87
N PRO A 679 -31.39 -5.52 -1.49
CA PRO A 679 -30.81 -6.82 -1.19
C PRO A 679 -31.40 -7.41 0.10
N LEU A 680 -31.38 -8.74 0.24
CA LEU A 680 -31.80 -9.46 1.45
C LEU A 680 -33.27 -9.25 1.88
N ARG A 681 -34.11 -8.63 1.03
CA ARG A 681 -35.55 -8.52 1.29
C ARG A 681 -36.17 -9.91 1.16
N LYS A 682 -36.52 -10.55 2.28
CA LYS A 682 -37.29 -11.81 2.26
C LYS A 682 -38.68 -11.54 1.69
N GLU A 683 -39.13 -12.40 0.77
CA GLU A 683 -40.56 -12.48 0.44
C GLU A 683 -41.33 -12.76 1.74
N LYS A 684 -42.35 -11.93 2.00
CA LYS A 684 -43.22 -12.07 3.18
C LYS A 684 -44.13 -13.28 3.05
#